data_AF-A0A673FG24-F1
#
_entry.id   AF-A0A673FG24-F1
#
_cell.length_a   1.000
_cell.length_b   1.000
_cell.length_c   1.000
_cell.angle_alpha   90.00
_cell.angle_beta   90.00
_cell.angle_gamma   90.00
#
_symmetry.space_group_name_H-M   'P 1'
#
loop_
_entity.id
_entity.type
_entity.pdbx_description
1 polymer ?
#
loop_
_entity_poly.entity_id
_entity_poly.type
_entity_poly.pdbx_seq_one_letter_code
_entity_poly.pdbx_strand_id
1 'polypeptide(L)'
;MHDAYEPVPILEKLPLQIDCLATWDDWLLVGTKPGHLLLYRVKKDAGTNRFEVTLEKSNKNFSKKIQQLFVVSQYKILVSLLENNIHVHDLLTFQQITVVSKARGATLFACDLQQSSSGEAKLRMCVAVKRKIQLYYWKDRDFHELQGDVTAPDIPKSMAWCENSICVGFKRDYYLIRMDGRGTVKELFPTGKQLEPLVAPLADGKVAVGQDDLTVVLNEEGVCTQKCALNWTDIPVAMEHQPPYIIAVLPRYVEIRTLEPRLLVQSVELQRPRFITSAGSNVVYVASNHFVWRLVPISIASQIRQLLQDKQFELALQLAKMKDDSDADKRQQIHHIQNLFAFNLYCQKRFDDSMQVFAKLGTDPTHVIGLYPDLLPSDYRKQLHYPNPLPTLSGAELEKAHLALIDYLTQKRSHLVKQLNDSDPFTTSPLMEGTPTIKSRKKLLQIIDTTLLKCYLHTNVALVSPLLRLENNHCHIEESEYVLKKAHKYSELIILYEKKGLHQKALQVLLDQSTKANSPLKGHERTVQYLQRLGVENLGMIFEFSPWVLKICPEDGLKIFTEDLTEVETLPRDKVLNFLKDGFKDLAIPYLEHIIYMWDETRPEFHNVLIQLYLEKVQGLMKVYLNSLPEGQTRIRFLSVLASC
;
A
#
# COMPACT_ATOMS: atom_id res chain seq x y z
N MET A 1 -7.21 21.07 -9.30
CA MET A 1 -7.27 20.99 -10.77
C MET A 1 -5.92 21.46 -11.26
N HIS A 2 -5.28 20.68 -12.12
CA HIS A 2 -3.97 21.01 -12.69
C HIS A 2 -4.10 21.26 -14.17
N ASP A 3 -3.19 22.05 -14.74
CA ASP A 3 -3.22 22.35 -16.16
C ASP A 3 -2.47 21.25 -16.92
N ALA A 4 -3.19 20.51 -17.78
CA ALA A 4 -2.60 19.49 -18.64
C ALA A 4 -2.17 20.05 -20.00
N TYR A 5 -2.93 21.00 -20.53
CA TYR A 5 -2.70 21.59 -21.85
C TYR A 5 -2.84 23.12 -21.84
N GLU A 6 -2.08 23.77 -22.71
CA GLU A 6 -2.22 25.18 -23.04
C GLU A 6 -2.81 25.30 -24.46
N PRO A 7 -3.98 25.94 -24.65
CA PRO A 7 -4.55 26.14 -25.97
C PRO A 7 -3.79 27.26 -26.71
N VAL A 8 -3.22 26.94 -27.86
CA VAL A 8 -2.55 27.92 -28.73
C VAL A 8 -3.31 28.03 -30.05
N PRO A 9 -3.77 29.23 -30.47
CA PRO A 9 -4.38 29.41 -31.77
C PRO A 9 -3.36 29.17 -32.89
N ILE A 10 -3.72 28.37 -33.87
CA ILE A 10 -2.90 28.01 -35.04
C ILE A 10 -3.47 28.66 -36.30
N LEU A 11 -4.79 28.59 -36.48
CA LEU A 11 -5.49 29.26 -37.56
C LEU A 11 -6.63 30.08 -36.98
N GLU A 12 -6.70 31.34 -37.37
CA GLU A 12 -7.75 32.25 -36.94
C GLU A 12 -8.52 32.79 -38.13
N LYS A 13 -9.85 32.84 -38.02
CA LYS A 13 -10.75 33.46 -39.01
C LYS A 13 -10.55 32.92 -40.43
N LEU A 14 -10.41 31.60 -40.57
CA LEU A 14 -10.30 30.97 -41.89
C LEU A 14 -11.58 31.28 -42.72
N PRO A 15 -11.45 31.81 -43.95
CA PRO A 15 -12.62 32.19 -44.75
C PRO A 15 -13.43 30.98 -45.22
N LEU A 16 -12.78 29.82 -45.34
CA LEU A 16 -13.42 28.57 -45.71
C LEU A 16 -13.88 27.82 -44.47
N GLN A 17 -15.10 27.27 -44.52
CA GLN A 17 -15.62 26.44 -43.43
C GLN A 17 -14.88 25.10 -43.35
N ILE A 18 -14.30 24.81 -42.18
CA ILE A 18 -13.67 23.53 -41.84
C ILE A 18 -14.75 22.47 -41.64
N ASP A 19 -14.53 21.26 -42.19
CA ASP A 19 -15.44 20.12 -42.04
C ASP A 19 -14.74 18.88 -41.47
N CYS A 20 -13.44 18.72 -41.72
CA CYS A 20 -12.62 17.68 -41.09
C CYS A 20 -11.15 18.10 -40.99
N LEU A 21 -10.41 17.42 -40.12
CA LEU A 21 -8.97 17.60 -39.93
C LEU A 21 -8.26 16.26 -40.05
N ALA A 22 -7.01 16.30 -40.49
CA ALA A 22 -6.06 15.22 -40.32
C ALA A 22 -4.66 15.80 -40.09
N THR A 23 -3.78 15.01 -39.52
CA THR A 23 -2.45 15.47 -39.13
C THR A 23 -1.39 14.46 -39.52
N TRP A 24 -0.22 14.97 -39.90
CA TRP A 24 0.91 14.16 -40.35
C TRP A 24 2.22 14.86 -40.00
N ASP A 25 2.97 14.36 -39.02
CA ASP A 25 4.20 15.01 -38.54
C ASP A 25 3.93 16.49 -38.19
N ASP A 26 4.64 17.43 -38.84
CA ASP A 26 4.43 18.88 -38.69
C ASP A 26 3.32 19.44 -39.61
N TRP A 27 2.60 18.59 -40.33
CA TRP A 27 1.57 18.99 -41.29
C TRP A 27 0.17 18.88 -40.70
N LEU A 28 -0.58 19.96 -40.85
CA LEU A 28 -2.00 20.03 -40.56
C LEU A 28 -2.78 20.08 -41.88
N LEU A 29 -3.57 19.04 -42.14
CA LEU A 29 -4.44 18.93 -43.30
C LEU A 29 -5.84 19.36 -42.90
N VAL A 30 -6.34 20.43 -43.53
CA VAL A 30 -7.66 20.98 -43.26
C VAL A 30 -8.57 20.69 -44.46
N GLY A 31 -9.57 19.82 -44.24
CA GLY A 31 -10.62 19.54 -45.20
C GLY A 31 -11.75 20.56 -45.06
N THR A 32 -12.05 21.27 -46.15
CA THR A 32 -13.07 22.32 -46.16
C THR A 32 -14.37 21.87 -46.81
N LYS A 33 -15.48 22.48 -46.41
CA LYS A 33 -16.82 22.21 -46.96
C LYS A 33 -16.91 22.41 -48.49
N PRO A 34 -16.26 23.42 -49.11
CA PRO A 34 -16.23 23.56 -50.57
C PRO A 34 -15.35 22.53 -51.30
N GLY A 35 -14.62 21.69 -50.57
CA GLY A 35 -13.76 20.68 -51.18
C GLY A 35 -12.35 21.13 -51.49
N HIS A 36 -11.80 22.08 -50.74
CA HIS A 36 -10.38 22.37 -50.76
C HIS A 36 -9.70 21.61 -49.62
N LEU A 37 -8.56 20.98 -49.94
CA LEU A 37 -7.63 20.43 -48.95
C LEU A 37 -6.49 21.45 -48.77
N LEU A 38 -6.43 22.06 -47.59
CA LEU A 38 -5.37 23.03 -47.24
C LEU A 38 -4.29 22.32 -46.43
N LEU A 39 -3.03 22.50 -46.82
CA LEU A 39 -1.88 21.95 -46.13
C LEU A 39 -1.13 23.08 -45.44
N TYR A 40 -1.19 23.07 -44.12
CA TYR A 40 -0.40 23.95 -43.28
C TYR A 40 0.79 23.20 -42.71
N ARG A 41 1.96 23.84 -42.74
CA ARG A 41 3.12 23.39 -41.98
C ARG A 41 3.15 24.18 -40.68
N VAL A 42 3.14 23.46 -39.56
CA VAL A 42 3.08 24.02 -38.20
C VAL A 42 4.39 23.72 -37.50
N LYS A 43 5.33 24.67 -37.51
CA LYS A 43 6.61 24.55 -36.83
C LYS A 43 6.54 25.19 -35.45
N LYS A 44 7.12 24.54 -34.45
CA LYS A 44 7.25 25.12 -33.11
C LYS A 44 8.50 25.99 -33.05
N ASP A 45 8.36 27.23 -32.58
CA ASP A 45 9.50 28.10 -32.32
C ASP A 45 10.30 27.57 -31.12
N ALA A 46 11.61 27.46 -31.28
CA ALA A 46 12.48 26.94 -30.22
C ALA A 46 12.36 27.83 -28.96
N GLY A 47 12.01 27.21 -27.82
CA GLY A 47 11.93 27.89 -26.52
C GLY A 47 10.64 28.68 -26.26
N THR A 48 9.66 28.70 -27.17
CA THR A 48 8.36 29.32 -26.91
C THR A 48 7.19 28.38 -27.26
N ASN A 49 5.98 28.71 -26.79
CA ASN A 49 4.75 28.05 -27.23
C ASN A 49 4.11 28.76 -28.43
N ARG A 50 4.92 29.49 -29.22
CA ARG A 50 4.49 30.05 -30.50
C ARG A 50 4.75 29.07 -31.63
N PHE A 51 3.87 29.11 -32.63
CA PHE A 51 3.98 28.29 -33.82
C PHE A 51 4.05 29.19 -35.04
N GLU A 52 5.03 28.93 -35.88
CA GLU A 52 5.06 29.44 -37.24
C GLU A 52 4.16 28.55 -38.10
N VAL A 53 3.14 29.17 -38.71
CA VAL A 53 2.14 28.47 -39.51
C VAL A 53 2.20 28.98 -40.94
N THR A 54 2.66 28.14 -41.86
CA THR A 54 2.74 28.47 -43.29
C THR A 54 1.75 27.64 -44.09
N LEU A 55 0.97 28.29 -44.97
CA LEU A 55 0.16 27.58 -45.96
C LEU A 55 1.06 27.22 -47.15
N GLU A 56 1.38 25.94 -47.29
CA GLU A 56 2.31 25.47 -48.33
C GLU A 56 1.57 25.07 -49.60
N LYS A 57 0.39 24.46 -49.47
CA LYS A 57 -0.38 23.96 -50.61
C LYS A 57 -1.88 24.09 -50.37
N SER A 58 -2.59 24.53 -51.40
CA SER A 58 -4.05 24.49 -51.47
C SER A 58 -4.45 23.61 -52.65
N ASN A 59 -4.95 22.41 -52.37
CA ASN A 59 -5.38 21.47 -53.39
C ASN A 59 -6.89 21.58 -53.60
N LYS A 60 -7.29 22.07 -54.77
CA LYS A 60 -8.69 22.21 -55.17
C LYS A 60 -9.22 20.99 -55.95
N ASN A 61 -8.38 20.01 -56.27
CA ASN A 61 -8.75 18.87 -57.11
C ASN A 61 -9.84 17.98 -56.48
N PHE A 62 -10.01 18.06 -55.16
CA PHE A 62 -11.09 17.36 -54.44
C PHE A 62 -12.48 17.86 -54.87
N SER A 63 -12.62 19.15 -55.20
CA SER A 63 -13.80 19.83 -55.81
C SER A 63 -15.16 19.64 -55.12
N LYS A 64 -15.21 18.87 -54.04
CA LYS A 64 -16.39 18.35 -53.36
C LYS A 64 -16.13 18.27 -51.86
N LYS A 65 -17.19 18.36 -51.06
CA LYS A 65 -17.12 18.30 -49.60
C LYS A 65 -16.29 17.11 -49.11
N ILE A 66 -15.26 17.40 -48.29
CA ILE A 66 -14.40 16.39 -47.67
C ILE A 66 -14.99 16.01 -46.31
N GLN A 67 -15.58 14.81 -46.20
CA GLN A 67 -16.32 14.38 -45.00
C GLN A 67 -15.42 13.78 -43.92
N GLN A 68 -14.43 12.96 -44.32
CA GLN A 68 -13.46 12.34 -43.43
C GLN A 68 -12.09 12.27 -44.11
N LEU A 69 -11.04 12.43 -43.32
CA LEU A 69 -9.65 12.29 -43.73
C LEU A 69 -8.94 11.37 -42.73
N PHE A 70 -8.10 10.47 -43.23
CA PHE A 70 -7.24 9.65 -42.40
C PHE A 70 -5.88 9.50 -43.06
N VAL A 71 -4.83 9.89 -42.35
CA VAL A 71 -3.44 9.77 -42.82
C VAL A 71 -2.88 8.43 -42.37
N VAL A 72 -2.20 7.72 -43.28
CA VAL A 72 -1.40 6.54 -42.95
C VAL A 72 0.06 6.81 -43.32
N SER A 73 0.84 7.29 -42.36
CA SER A 73 2.18 7.81 -42.58
C SER A 73 3.20 6.73 -42.98
N GLN A 74 3.00 5.48 -42.57
CA GLN A 74 3.84 4.31 -42.91
C GLN A 74 3.75 3.97 -44.39
N TYR A 75 2.56 4.11 -44.97
CA TYR A 75 2.30 3.86 -46.38
C TYR A 75 2.35 5.12 -47.25
N LYS A 76 2.52 6.29 -46.63
CA LYS A 76 2.47 7.61 -47.29
C LYS A 76 1.19 7.79 -48.12
N ILE A 77 0.06 7.38 -47.56
CA ILE A 77 -1.25 7.54 -48.18
C ILE A 77 -2.19 8.39 -47.33
N LEU A 78 -3.13 9.06 -48.01
CA LEU A 78 -4.26 9.77 -47.44
C LEU A 78 -5.55 9.13 -47.92
N VAL A 79 -6.33 8.59 -46.99
CA VAL A 79 -7.68 8.08 -47.27
C VAL A 79 -8.68 9.19 -47.03
N SER A 80 -9.54 9.47 -48.02
CA SER A 80 -10.53 10.53 -47.94
C SER A 80 -11.91 10.07 -48.39
N LEU A 81 -12.95 10.46 -47.65
CA LEU A 81 -14.35 10.24 -48.02
C LEU A 81 -14.92 11.48 -48.75
N LEU A 82 -15.21 11.32 -50.04
CA LEU A 82 -15.70 12.38 -50.93
C LEU A 82 -16.97 11.89 -51.64
N GLU A 83 -18.10 12.60 -51.46
CA GLU A 83 -19.40 12.24 -52.05
C GLU A 83 -19.74 10.75 -51.97
N ASN A 84 -19.59 10.17 -50.78
CA ASN A 84 -19.87 8.76 -50.52
C ASN A 84 -18.97 7.77 -51.28
N ASN A 85 -17.78 8.18 -51.70
CA ASN A 85 -16.74 7.30 -52.24
C ASN A 85 -15.46 7.43 -51.43
N ILE A 86 -14.75 6.31 -51.27
CA ILE A 86 -13.44 6.27 -50.63
C ILE A 86 -12.37 6.43 -51.70
N HIS A 87 -11.61 7.52 -51.59
CA HIS A 87 -10.46 7.80 -52.43
C HIS A 87 -9.18 7.64 -51.64
N VAL A 88 -8.14 7.12 -52.29
CA VAL A 88 -6.80 7.02 -51.72
C VAL A 88 -5.88 7.89 -52.54
N HIS A 89 -5.22 8.81 -51.88
CA HIS A 89 -4.26 9.73 -52.48
C HIS A 89 -2.86 9.45 -51.94
N ASP A 90 -1.85 9.72 -52.75
CA ASP A 90 -0.46 9.77 -52.30
C ASP A 90 -0.28 10.99 -51.39
N LEU A 91 0.30 10.80 -50.21
CA LEU A 91 0.39 11.84 -49.18
C LEU A 91 1.38 12.97 -49.52
N LEU A 92 2.31 12.73 -50.45
CA LEU A 92 3.33 13.70 -50.84
C LEU A 92 2.86 14.53 -52.04
N THR A 93 2.34 13.85 -53.06
CA THR A 93 1.93 14.47 -54.33
C THR A 93 0.47 14.90 -54.33
N PHE A 94 -0.37 14.24 -53.51
CA PHE A 94 -1.84 14.33 -53.51
C PHE A 94 -2.48 13.89 -54.83
N GLN A 95 -1.76 13.10 -55.63
CA GLN A 95 -2.34 12.42 -56.76
C GLN A 95 -3.16 11.23 -56.29
N GLN A 96 -4.30 11.00 -56.95
CA GLN A 96 -5.15 9.86 -56.66
C GLN A 96 -4.43 8.56 -57.08
N ILE A 97 -4.30 7.63 -56.14
CA ILE A 97 -3.75 6.29 -56.36
C ILE A 97 -4.86 5.36 -56.84
N THR A 98 -5.93 5.25 -56.04
CA THR A 98 -7.05 4.33 -56.29
C THR A 98 -8.36 4.88 -55.71
N VAL A 99 -9.47 4.32 -56.18
CA VAL A 99 -10.82 4.54 -55.65
C VAL A 99 -11.42 3.18 -55.32
N VAL A 100 -11.90 3.01 -54.08
CA VAL A 100 -12.50 1.74 -53.64
C VAL A 100 -13.92 1.64 -54.22
N SER A 101 -14.00 1.23 -55.48
CA SER A 101 -15.24 1.22 -56.27
C SER A 101 -16.35 0.37 -55.65
N LYS A 102 -16.01 -0.74 -54.99
CA LYS A 102 -16.95 -1.60 -54.24
C LYS A 102 -17.60 -0.90 -53.04
N ALA A 103 -16.97 0.14 -52.51
CA ALA A 103 -17.45 0.94 -51.39
C ALA A 103 -18.26 2.17 -51.83
N ARG A 104 -18.77 2.21 -53.06
CA ARG A 104 -19.62 3.31 -53.55
C ARG A 104 -20.90 3.42 -52.71
N GLY A 105 -21.17 4.62 -52.20
CA GLY A 105 -22.25 4.86 -51.24
C GLY A 105 -21.79 4.77 -49.78
N ALA A 106 -20.47 4.84 -49.52
CA ALA A 106 -19.90 4.88 -48.19
C ALA A 106 -20.41 6.09 -47.39
N THR A 107 -20.75 5.89 -46.13
CA THR A 107 -21.18 6.97 -45.22
C THR A 107 -20.14 7.28 -44.16
N LEU A 108 -19.32 6.30 -43.80
CA LEU A 108 -18.19 6.46 -42.89
C LEU A 108 -17.15 5.37 -43.12
N PHE A 109 -15.92 5.62 -42.69
CA PHE A 109 -14.88 4.61 -42.58
C PHE A 109 -14.08 4.77 -41.29
N ALA A 110 -13.46 3.68 -40.84
CA ALA A 110 -12.42 3.71 -39.82
C ALA A 110 -11.25 2.82 -40.23
N CYS A 111 -10.04 3.33 -40.04
CA CYS A 111 -8.79 2.64 -40.33
C CYS A 111 -8.14 2.16 -39.04
N ASP A 112 -7.43 1.04 -39.13
CA ASP A 112 -6.62 0.48 -38.06
C ASP A 112 -5.29 0.00 -38.64
N LEU A 113 -4.19 0.42 -38.02
CA LEU A 113 -2.84 0.06 -38.45
C LEU A 113 -2.23 -0.86 -37.40
N GLN A 114 -2.25 -2.16 -37.67
CA GLN A 114 -1.62 -3.14 -36.80
C GLN A 114 -0.13 -3.25 -37.10
N GLN A 115 0.69 -3.41 -36.08
CA GLN A 115 2.11 -3.77 -36.24
C GLN A 115 2.29 -5.21 -35.76
N SER A 116 2.78 -6.07 -36.65
CA SER A 116 3.14 -7.45 -36.31
C SER A 116 4.41 -7.48 -35.44
N SER A 117 4.61 -8.56 -34.68
CA SER A 117 5.87 -8.82 -33.96
C SER A 117 7.09 -8.92 -34.90
N SER A 118 6.85 -9.21 -36.18
CA SER A 118 7.86 -9.18 -37.26
C SER A 118 8.19 -7.77 -37.78
N GLY A 119 7.52 -6.73 -37.30
CA GLY A 119 7.68 -5.34 -37.76
C GLY A 119 6.90 -4.99 -39.04
N GLU A 120 6.16 -5.94 -39.61
CA GLU A 120 5.30 -5.69 -40.77
C GLU A 120 4.02 -4.96 -40.32
N ALA A 121 3.78 -3.78 -40.89
CA ALA A 121 2.56 -3.02 -40.63
C ALA A 121 1.43 -3.54 -41.53
N LYS A 122 0.23 -3.79 -40.99
CA LYS A 122 -0.95 -4.20 -41.75
C LYS A 122 -2.06 -3.18 -41.56
N LEU A 123 -2.41 -2.46 -42.61
CA LEU A 123 -3.53 -1.51 -42.60
C LEU A 123 -4.83 -2.24 -42.94
N ARG A 124 -5.80 -2.13 -42.04
CA ARG A 124 -7.18 -2.58 -42.23
C ARG A 124 -8.10 -1.36 -42.26
N MET A 125 -9.14 -1.43 -43.07
CA MET A 125 -10.17 -0.39 -43.16
C MET A 125 -11.54 -1.04 -43.13
N CYS A 126 -12.42 -0.52 -42.28
CA CYS A 126 -13.84 -0.85 -42.30
C CYS A 126 -14.61 0.33 -42.89
N VAL A 127 -15.56 0.03 -43.77
CA VAL A 127 -16.37 1.03 -44.48
C VAL A 127 -17.84 0.68 -44.33
N ALA A 128 -18.64 1.63 -43.87
CA ALA A 128 -20.08 1.49 -43.81
C ALA A 128 -20.71 1.94 -45.13
N VAL A 129 -21.47 1.05 -45.76
CA VAL A 129 -22.24 1.33 -46.99
C VAL A 129 -23.70 0.94 -46.70
N LYS A 130 -24.56 1.93 -46.44
CA LYS A 130 -25.94 1.71 -46.00
C LYS A 130 -25.99 0.83 -44.74
N ARG A 131 -26.56 -0.37 -44.82
CA ARG A 131 -26.66 -1.37 -43.73
C ARG A 131 -25.62 -2.49 -43.85
N LYS A 132 -24.52 -2.23 -44.55
CA LYS A 132 -23.42 -3.19 -44.75
C LYS A 132 -22.12 -2.60 -44.23
N ILE A 133 -21.31 -3.44 -43.61
CA ILE A 133 -19.94 -3.09 -43.21
C ILE A 133 -19.01 -3.94 -44.05
N GLN A 134 -18.23 -3.26 -44.87
CA GLN A 134 -17.26 -3.84 -45.78
C GLN A 134 -15.87 -3.72 -45.18
N LEU A 135 -15.05 -4.73 -45.36
CA LEU A 135 -13.76 -4.85 -44.68
C LEU A 135 -12.68 -5.02 -45.71
N TYR A 136 -11.66 -4.18 -45.60
CA TYR A 136 -10.57 -4.10 -46.55
C TYR A 136 -9.23 -4.18 -45.85
N TYR A 137 -8.21 -4.65 -46.57
CA TYR A 137 -6.81 -4.54 -46.19
C TYR A 137 -6.02 -3.91 -47.32
N TRP A 138 -4.98 -3.18 -46.96
CA TRP A 138 -4.10 -2.52 -47.92
C TRP A 138 -3.02 -3.47 -48.41
N LYS A 139 -2.89 -3.62 -49.72
CA LYS A 139 -1.81 -4.39 -50.37
C LYS A 139 -1.62 -3.89 -51.80
N ASP A 140 -0.37 -3.90 -52.30
CA ASP A 140 -0.06 -3.60 -53.71
C ASP A 140 -0.65 -2.26 -54.22
N ARG A 141 -0.69 -1.24 -53.35
CA ARG A 141 -1.26 0.10 -53.61
C ARG A 141 -2.78 0.12 -53.86
N ASP A 142 -3.51 -0.91 -53.44
CA ASP A 142 -4.98 -0.95 -53.49
C ASP A 142 -5.59 -1.54 -52.21
N PHE A 143 -6.89 -1.31 -52.03
CA PHE A 143 -7.67 -1.93 -50.94
C PHE A 143 -8.35 -3.20 -51.43
N HIS A 144 -7.93 -4.33 -50.89
CA HIS A 144 -8.49 -5.64 -51.17
C HIS A 144 -9.49 -6.04 -50.08
N GLU A 145 -10.55 -6.75 -50.47
CA GLU A 145 -11.57 -7.23 -49.56
C GLU A 145 -10.98 -8.30 -48.61
N LEU A 146 -11.15 -8.09 -47.31
CA LEU A 146 -10.62 -8.98 -46.27
C LEU A 146 -11.56 -10.18 -46.01
N GLN A 147 -12.86 -9.91 -45.97
CA GLN A 147 -13.94 -10.89 -45.79
C GLN A 147 -15.23 -10.32 -46.38
N GLY A 148 -16.25 -11.16 -46.53
CA GLY A 148 -17.54 -10.75 -47.08
C GLY A 148 -18.25 -9.68 -46.22
N ASP A 149 -19.17 -8.95 -46.87
CA ASP A 149 -19.99 -7.91 -46.24
C ASP A 149 -20.68 -8.40 -44.95
N VAL A 150 -20.47 -7.68 -43.85
CA VAL A 150 -21.22 -7.92 -42.60
C VAL A 150 -22.52 -7.10 -42.65
N THR A 151 -23.66 -7.76 -42.42
CA THR A 151 -24.96 -7.06 -42.37
C THR A 151 -25.13 -6.39 -41.02
N ALA A 152 -25.39 -5.08 -41.03
CA ALA A 152 -25.65 -4.28 -39.84
C ALA A 152 -27.17 -4.14 -39.57
N PRO A 153 -27.58 -4.07 -38.29
CA PRO A 153 -28.99 -3.94 -37.91
C PRO A 153 -29.61 -2.63 -38.42
N ASP A 154 -28.87 -1.52 -38.44
CA ASP A 154 -29.29 -0.23 -39.00
C ASP A 154 -28.12 0.43 -39.78
N ILE A 155 -28.26 1.69 -40.20
CA ILE A 155 -27.20 2.46 -40.87
C ILE A 155 -26.19 2.94 -39.83
N PRO A 156 -24.92 2.48 -39.89
CA PRO A 156 -23.89 2.94 -38.96
C PRO A 156 -23.71 4.46 -39.04
N LYS A 157 -23.52 5.10 -37.88
CA LYS A 157 -23.26 6.54 -37.76
C LYS A 157 -21.90 6.87 -37.15
N SER A 158 -21.36 5.98 -36.33
CA SER A 158 -19.99 6.04 -35.84
C SER A 158 -19.42 4.63 -35.74
N MET A 159 -18.10 4.52 -35.90
CA MET A 159 -17.40 3.25 -35.77
C MET A 159 -15.96 3.45 -35.33
N ALA A 160 -15.45 2.54 -34.52
CA ALA A 160 -14.03 2.47 -34.20
C ALA A 160 -13.60 1.01 -34.03
N TRP A 161 -12.32 0.75 -34.31
CA TRP A 161 -11.71 -0.53 -34.06
C TRP A 161 -11.42 -0.71 -32.56
N CYS A 162 -11.66 -1.93 -32.09
CA CYS A 162 -11.39 -2.42 -30.74
C CYS A 162 -10.66 -3.77 -30.90
N GLU A 163 -9.36 -3.71 -31.17
CA GLU A 163 -8.52 -4.86 -31.55
C GLU A 163 -9.10 -5.69 -32.72
N ASN A 164 -9.71 -6.84 -32.41
CA ASN A 164 -10.34 -7.75 -33.37
C ASN A 164 -11.86 -7.61 -33.43
N SER A 165 -12.40 -6.53 -32.87
CA SER A 165 -13.81 -6.18 -32.91
C SER A 165 -13.99 -4.76 -33.45
N ILE A 166 -15.16 -4.47 -33.99
CA ILE A 166 -15.55 -3.13 -34.42
C ILE A 166 -16.75 -2.72 -33.59
N CYS A 167 -16.59 -1.64 -32.84
CA CYS A 167 -17.71 -1.03 -32.12
C CYS A 167 -18.41 -0.07 -33.07
N VAL A 168 -19.72 -0.25 -33.22
CA VAL A 168 -20.56 0.48 -34.17
C VAL A 168 -21.72 1.12 -33.44
N GLY A 169 -21.88 2.43 -33.63
CA GLY A 169 -23.02 3.18 -33.13
C GLY A 169 -24.07 3.40 -34.21
N PHE A 170 -25.32 3.08 -33.91
CA PHE A 170 -26.50 3.40 -34.71
C PHE A 170 -27.29 4.54 -34.10
N LYS A 171 -28.50 4.81 -34.61
CA LYS A 171 -29.34 5.90 -34.08
C LYS A 171 -29.85 5.63 -32.66
N ARG A 172 -30.03 4.36 -32.28
CA ARG A 172 -30.69 3.97 -31.02
C ARG A 172 -29.84 3.10 -30.12
N ASP A 173 -28.84 2.41 -30.66
CA ASP A 173 -28.13 1.33 -30.01
C ASP A 173 -26.68 1.22 -30.50
N TYR A 174 -25.84 0.64 -29.65
CA TYR A 174 -24.47 0.26 -29.98
C TYR A 174 -24.39 -1.26 -30.17
N TYR A 175 -23.56 -1.68 -31.11
CA TYR A 175 -23.22 -3.08 -31.32
C TYR A 175 -21.72 -3.27 -31.42
N LEU A 176 -21.28 -4.45 -31.05
CA LEU A 176 -19.93 -4.93 -31.27
C LEU A 176 -19.95 -6.05 -32.30
N ILE A 177 -19.13 -5.91 -33.33
CA ILE A 177 -19.01 -6.86 -34.42
C ILE A 177 -17.64 -7.50 -34.35
N ARG A 178 -17.58 -8.80 -34.06
CA ARG A 178 -16.30 -9.52 -33.96
C ARG A 178 -15.81 -9.98 -35.32
N MET A 179 -14.50 -9.98 -35.48
CA MET A 179 -13.80 -10.36 -36.70
C MET A 179 -13.32 -11.82 -36.65
N ASP A 180 -14.14 -12.73 -36.13
CA ASP A 180 -13.83 -14.16 -35.95
C ASP A 180 -14.13 -15.03 -37.19
N GLY A 181 -14.42 -14.40 -38.33
CA GLY A 181 -14.84 -15.05 -39.57
C GLY A 181 -16.32 -15.44 -39.62
N ARG A 182 -17.03 -15.48 -38.48
CA ARG A 182 -18.49 -15.65 -38.42
C ARG A 182 -19.25 -14.32 -38.37
N GLY A 183 -18.56 -13.24 -38.03
CA GLY A 183 -19.15 -11.90 -37.99
C GLY A 183 -20.19 -11.78 -36.89
N THR A 184 -19.93 -12.39 -35.72
CA THR A 184 -20.89 -12.38 -34.61
C THR A 184 -21.19 -10.94 -34.18
N VAL A 185 -22.46 -10.57 -34.23
CA VAL A 185 -22.96 -9.25 -33.86
C VAL A 185 -23.55 -9.34 -32.45
N LYS A 186 -22.98 -8.58 -31.52
CA LYS A 186 -23.43 -8.49 -30.12
C LYS A 186 -24.06 -7.12 -29.89
N GLU A 187 -25.32 -7.09 -29.48
CA GLU A 187 -25.97 -5.87 -28.99
C GLU A 187 -25.35 -5.44 -27.66
N LEU A 188 -25.09 -4.14 -27.51
CA LEU A 188 -24.52 -3.56 -26.29
C LEU A 188 -25.62 -2.83 -25.50
N PHE A 189 -25.73 -1.52 -25.66
CA PHE A 189 -26.67 -0.68 -24.93
C PHE A 189 -27.18 0.48 -25.81
N PRO A 190 -28.30 1.13 -25.42
CA PRO A 190 -28.87 2.24 -26.18
C PRO A 190 -27.96 3.49 -26.22
N THR A 191 -28.03 4.28 -27.29
CA THR A 191 -27.24 5.51 -27.49
C THR A 191 -27.69 6.70 -26.66
N GLY A 192 -28.80 6.57 -25.94
CA GLY A 192 -29.41 7.65 -25.16
C GLY A 192 -30.35 8.54 -25.98
N LYS A 193 -30.48 9.80 -25.56
CA LYS A 193 -31.25 10.85 -26.27
C LYS A 193 -30.48 11.44 -27.45
N GLN A 194 -29.18 11.18 -27.54
CA GLN A 194 -28.31 11.66 -28.61
C GLN A 194 -28.66 11.03 -29.96
N LEU A 195 -28.78 11.88 -30.99
CA LEU A 195 -29.11 11.45 -32.36
C LEU A 195 -27.88 10.96 -33.16
N GLU A 196 -26.68 11.32 -32.70
CA GLU A 196 -25.39 10.99 -33.31
C GLU A 196 -24.52 10.24 -32.30
N PRO A 197 -24.38 8.91 -32.42
CA PRO A 197 -23.58 8.12 -31.50
C PRO A 197 -22.10 8.46 -31.61
N LEU A 198 -21.36 8.33 -30.51
CA LEU A 198 -19.94 8.64 -30.45
C LEU A 198 -19.13 7.42 -30.00
N VAL A 199 -18.16 7.03 -30.82
CA VAL A 199 -17.21 5.95 -30.54
C VAL A 199 -15.80 6.46 -30.83
N ALA A 200 -14.90 6.34 -29.85
CA ALA A 200 -13.50 6.74 -29.99
C ALA A 200 -12.57 5.59 -29.57
N PRO A 201 -11.50 5.28 -30.33
CA PRO A 201 -10.53 4.27 -29.94
C PRO A 201 -9.68 4.75 -28.75
N LEU A 202 -9.28 3.81 -27.89
CA LEU A 202 -8.34 4.02 -26.79
C LEU A 202 -7.00 3.34 -27.09
N ALA A 203 -5.95 3.73 -26.36
CA ALA A 203 -4.58 3.28 -26.64
C ALA A 203 -4.32 1.83 -26.20
N ASP A 204 -5.16 1.28 -25.34
CA ASP A 204 -5.04 -0.07 -24.75
C ASP A 204 -5.96 -1.09 -25.43
N GLY A 205 -6.26 -0.88 -26.73
CA GLY A 205 -7.10 -1.78 -27.52
C GLY A 205 -8.60 -1.67 -27.22
N LYS A 206 -9.00 -0.81 -26.30
CA LYS A 206 -10.40 -0.57 -25.90
C LYS A 206 -11.03 0.54 -26.73
N VAL A 207 -12.34 0.73 -26.52
CA VAL A 207 -13.10 1.84 -27.11
C VAL A 207 -13.89 2.58 -26.05
N ALA A 208 -13.95 3.90 -26.19
CA ALA A 208 -14.83 4.78 -25.45
C ALA A 208 -16.12 5.01 -26.25
N VAL A 209 -17.26 4.73 -25.62
CA VAL A 209 -18.59 4.83 -26.21
C VAL A 209 -19.43 5.82 -25.43
N GLY A 210 -19.97 6.83 -26.11
CA GLY A 210 -20.79 7.89 -25.50
C GLY A 210 -22.25 7.48 -25.33
N GLN A 211 -22.85 7.80 -24.19
CA GLN A 211 -24.27 7.67 -23.91
C GLN A 211 -24.73 8.95 -23.19
N ASP A 212 -25.31 9.88 -23.96
CA ASP A 212 -25.62 11.24 -23.48
C ASP A 212 -24.37 11.94 -22.90
N ASP A 213 -24.40 12.36 -21.64
CA ASP A 213 -23.28 12.96 -20.91
C ASP A 213 -22.33 11.92 -20.29
N LEU A 214 -22.54 10.63 -20.53
CA LEU A 214 -21.69 9.56 -20.02
C LEU A 214 -20.80 8.96 -21.11
N THR A 215 -19.62 8.49 -20.74
CA THR A 215 -18.76 7.65 -21.58
C THR A 215 -18.45 6.34 -20.86
N VAL A 216 -18.69 5.23 -21.56
CA VAL A 216 -18.39 3.87 -21.10
C VAL A 216 -17.18 3.32 -21.88
N VAL A 217 -16.27 2.65 -21.19
CA VAL A 217 -15.12 1.99 -21.82
C VAL A 217 -15.38 0.50 -21.97
N LEU A 218 -15.23 -0.02 -23.20
CA LEU A 218 -15.46 -1.41 -23.57
C LEU A 218 -14.18 -2.07 -24.08
N ASN A 219 -14.01 -3.35 -23.78
CA ASN A 219 -12.97 -4.20 -24.36
C ASN A 219 -13.46 -4.92 -25.64
N GLU A 220 -12.60 -5.79 -26.21
CA GLU A 220 -12.88 -6.53 -27.45
C GLU A 220 -14.08 -7.49 -27.35
N GLU A 221 -14.51 -7.85 -26.13
CA GLU A 221 -15.70 -8.65 -25.89
C GLU A 221 -16.98 -7.84 -25.67
N GLY A 222 -16.88 -6.51 -25.57
CA GLY A 222 -17.99 -5.61 -25.27
C GLY A 222 -18.41 -5.70 -23.80
N VAL A 223 -17.43 -5.88 -22.91
CA VAL A 223 -17.59 -5.84 -21.46
C VAL A 223 -17.06 -4.50 -20.97
N CYS A 224 -17.82 -3.86 -20.08
CA CYS A 224 -17.40 -2.61 -19.45
C CYS A 224 -16.17 -2.86 -18.57
N THR A 225 -15.04 -2.25 -18.89
CA THR A 225 -13.80 -2.43 -18.13
C THR A 225 -13.74 -1.57 -16.88
N GLN A 226 -14.61 -0.55 -16.78
CA GLN A 226 -14.68 0.38 -15.66
C GLN A 226 -15.91 0.10 -14.80
N LYS A 227 -15.75 0.24 -13.48
CA LYS A 227 -16.85 0.07 -12.50
C LYS A 227 -17.98 1.10 -12.66
N CYS A 228 -17.66 2.30 -13.15
CA CYS A 228 -18.62 3.39 -13.40
C CYS A 228 -18.27 4.10 -14.69
N ALA A 229 -19.28 4.60 -15.41
CA ALA A 229 -19.09 5.46 -16.56
C ALA A 229 -18.43 6.80 -16.16
N LEU A 230 -17.71 7.40 -17.10
CA LEU A 230 -17.17 8.76 -16.98
C LEU A 230 -18.28 9.77 -17.26
N ASN A 231 -18.52 10.72 -16.35
CA ASN A 231 -19.62 11.68 -16.48
C ASN A 231 -19.10 13.07 -16.89
N TRP A 232 -19.44 13.55 -18.08
CA TRP A 232 -19.09 14.87 -18.60
C TRP A 232 -20.03 15.96 -18.08
N THR A 233 -19.64 17.23 -18.25
CA THR A 233 -20.52 18.35 -17.87
C THR A 233 -21.60 18.66 -18.90
N ASP A 234 -21.41 18.22 -20.14
CA ASP A 234 -22.34 18.32 -21.27
C ASP A 234 -22.07 17.14 -22.23
N ILE A 235 -22.93 16.95 -23.23
CA ILE A 235 -22.86 15.85 -24.20
C ILE A 235 -21.65 16.04 -25.14
N PRO A 236 -20.68 15.10 -25.16
CA PRO A 236 -19.54 15.18 -26.08
C PRO A 236 -19.94 15.07 -27.55
N VAL A 237 -19.37 15.94 -28.37
CA VAL A 237 -19.53 15.96 -29.83
C VAL A 237 -18.43 15.12 -30.50
N ALA A 238 -17.22 15.17 -29.95
CA ALA A 238 -16.08 14.38 -30.41
C ALA A 238 -15.17 14.06 -29.20
N MET A 239 -14.42 12.96 -29.30
CA MET A 239 -13.50 12.53 -28.25
C MET A 239 -12.20 12.02 -28.88
N GLU A 240 -11.08 12.29 -28.21
CA GLU A 240 -9.76 11.77 -28.56
C GLU A 240 -9.04 11.32 -27.29
N HIS A 241 -8.33 10.20 -27.36
CA HIS A 241 -7.57 9.67 -26.22
C HIS A 241 -6.07 9.92 -26.40
N GLN A 242 -5.48 10.56 -25.39
CA GLN A 242 -4.06 10.88 -25.29
C GLN A 242 -3.58 10.47 -23.90
N PRO A 243 -3.11 9.23 -23.71
CA PRO A 243 -2.82 8.68 -22.39
C PRO A 243 -1.98 9.62 -21.50
N PRO A 244 -2.37 9.85 -20.23
CA PRO A 244 -3.49 9.22 -19.51
C PRO A 244 -4.83 9.95 -19.66
N TYR A 245 -4.90 10.94 -20.55
CA TYR A 245 -6.03 11.86 -20.70
C TYR A 245 -7.01 11.42 -21.80
N ILE A 246 -8.29 11.63 -21.54
CA ILE A 246 -9.35 11.63 -22.55
C ILE A 246 -9.85 13.07 -22.71
N ILE A 247 -9.87 13.53 -23.96
CA ILE A 247 -10.21 14.91 -24.32
C ILE A 247 -11.54 14.88 -25.06
N ALA A 248 -12.56 15.50 -24.49
CA ALA A 248 -13.87 15.63 -25.10
C ALA A 248 -14.12 17.05 -25.58
N VAL A 249 -14.61 17.18 -26.81
CA VAL A 249 -15.12 18.43 -27.35
C VAL A 249 -16.59 18.54 -26.96
N LEU A 250 -16.91 19.49 -26.09
CA LEU A 250 -18.27 19.84 -25.71
C LEU A 250 -18.76 21.04 -26.55
N PRO A 251 -20.07 21.34 -26.58
CA PRO A 251 -20.60 22.42 -27.43
C PRO A 251 -19.99 23.81 -27.20
N ARG A 252 -19.46 24.08 -26.00
CA ARG A 252 -18.91 25.40 -25.61
C ARG A 252 -17.42 25.40 -25.29
N TYR A 253 -16.84 24.27 -24.90
CA TYR A 253 -15.44 24.18 -24.47
C TYR A 253 -14.92 22.75 -24.65
N VAL A 254 -13.64 22.57 -24.41
CA VAL A 254 -13.00 21.25 -24.37
C VAL A 254 -12.82 20.85 -22.91
N GLU A 255 -13.18 19.61 -22.59
CA GLU A 255 -13.04 19.07 -21.24
C GLU A 255 -12.03 17.92 -21.24
N ILE A 256 -11.10 17.97 -20.31
CA ILE A 256 -9.98 17.02 -20.20
C ILE A 256 -10.14 16.25 -18.91
N ARG A 257 -10.14 14.93 -19.03
CA ARG A 257 -10.34 14.03 -17.90
C ARG A 257 -9.38 12.86 -17.91
N THR A 258 -9.31 12.17 -16.79
CA THR A 258 -8.64 10.87 -16.68
C THR A 258 -9.67 9.76 -16.51
N LEU A 259 -9.37 8.60 -17.10
CA LEU A 259 -10.21 7.40 -17.00
C LEU A 259 -10.10 6.73 -15.63
N GLU A 260 -8.89 6.68 -15.08
CA GLU A 260 -8.58 6.12 -13.77
C GLU A 260 -7.35 6.82 -13.19
N PRO A 261 -7.43 7.51 -12.04
CA PRO A 261 -8.65 7.85 -11.30
C PRO A 261 -9.57 8.76 -12.13
N ARG A 262 -10.89 8.76 -11.85
CA ARG A 262 -11.85 9.61 -12.58
C ARG A 262 -11.80 11.05 -12.06
N LEU A 263 -10.98 11.88 -12.70
CA LEU A 263 -10.79 13.27 -12.32
C LEU A 263 -11.13 14.22 -13.47
N LEU A 264 -11.74 15.36 -13.13
CA LEU A 264 -11.76 16.53 -13.99
C LEU A 264 -10.39 17.21 -13.87
N VAL A 265 -9.64 17.19 -14.97
CA VAL A 265 -8.29 17.76 -15.02
C VAL A 265 -8.38 19.26 -15.30
N GLN A 266 -8.98 19.60 -16.44
CA GLN A 266 -9.00 20.97 -16.96
C GLN A 266 -10.22 21.16 -17.88
N SER A 267 -10.76 22.38 -17.90
CA SER A 267 -11.74 22.83 -18.89
C SER A 267 -11.15 24.01 -19.66
N VAL A 268 -11.17 23.93 -20.99
CA VAL A 268 -10.53 24.89 -21.90
C VAL A 268 -11.57 25.53 -22.79
N GLU A 269 -11.85 26.81 -22.55
CA GLU A 269 -12.82 27.57 -23.34
C GLU A 269 -12.28 27.86 -24.75
N LEU A 270 -13.02 27.40 -25.77
CA LEU A 270 -12.70 27.61 -27.18
C LEU A 270 -13.95 28.12 -27.92
N GLN A 271 -13.77 28.79 -29.06
CA GLN A 271 -14.91 29.34 -29.79
C GLN A 271 -15.64 28.25 -30.60
N ARG A 272 -16.70 27.67 -30.01
CA ARG A 272 -17.56 26.64 -30.63
C ARG A 272 -16.76 25.48 -31.23
N PRO A 273 -15.95 24.77 -30.42
CA PRO A 273 -15.16 23.64 -30.91
C PRO A 273 -16.08 22.51 -31.39
N ARG A 274 -15.67 21.77 -32.42
CA ARG A 274 -16.45 20.70 -33.05
C ARG A 274 -15.64 19.48 -33.43
N PHE A 275 -14.39 19.70 -33.84
CA PHE A 275 -13.52 18.64 -34.37
C PHE A 275 -12.31 18.50 -33.47
N ILE A 276 -11.82 17.27 -33.33
CA ILE A 276 -10.56 16.95 -32.66
C ILE A 276 -9.82 15.90 -33.47
N THR A 277 -8.50 16.00 -33.54
CA THR A 277 -7.62 15.00 -34.15
C THR A 277 -6.29 15.02 -33.43
N SER A 278 -5.59 13.88 -33.41
CA SER A 278 -4.23 13.78 -32.90
C SER A 278 -3.24 13.29 -33.95
N ALA A 279 -1.97 13.66 -33.78
CA ALA A 279 -0.83 13.12 -34.53
C ALA A 279 0.22 12.55 -33.55
N GLY A 280 0.28 11.23 -33.44
CA GLY A 280 1.22 10.58 -32.54
C GLY A 280 0.98 10.96 -31.07
N SER A 281 2.03 10.85 -30.26
CA SER A 281 2.00 11.30 -28.87
C SER A 281 2.19 12.82 -28.82
N ASN A 282 1.37 13.51 -28.02
CA ASN A 282 1.54 14.92 -27.64
C ASN A 282 1.15 15.99 -28.69
N VAL A 283 0.54 15.63 -29.81
CA VAL A 283 0.02 16.61 -30.77
C VAL A 283 -1.49 16.44 -30.91
N VAL A 284 -2.24 17.40 -30.38
CA VAL A 284 -3.71 17.43 -30.46
C VAL A 284 -4.14 18.75 -31.06
N TYR A 285 -4.99 18.69 -32.07
CA TYR A 285 -5.65 19.85 -32.64
C TYR A 285 -7.14 19.79 -32.37
N VAL A 286 -7.71 20.94 -32.01
CA VAL A 286 -9.14 21.15 -31.89
C VAL A 286 -9.55 22.24 -32.86
N ALA A 287 -10.66 22.08 -33.55
CA ALA A 287 -11.16 23.09 -34.47
C ALA A 287 -12.63 23.38 -34.31
N SER A 288 -12.98 24.62 -34.62
CA SER A 288 -14.34 25.05 -34.93
C SER A 288 -14.52 25.11 -36.45
N ASN A 289 -15.58 25.79 -36.91
CA ASN A 289 -15.78 26.00 -38.34
C ASN A 289 -14.74 26.94 -38.98
N HIS A 290 -14.07 27.80 -38.21
CA HIS A 290 -13.19 28.86 -38.74
C HIS A 290 -11.88 29.05 -37.97
N PHE A 291 -11.69 28.30 -36.88
CA PHE A 291 -10.51 28.40 -36.03
C PHE A 291 -9.93 27.01 -35.79
N VAL A 292 -8.61 26.94 -35.69
CA VAL A 292 -7.89 25.74 -35.26
C VAL A 292 -6.96 26.12 -34.12
N TRP A 293 -7.02 25.36 -33.04
CA TRP A 293 -6.13 25.45 -31.89
C TRP A 293 -5.32 24.16 -31.78
N ARG A 294 -4.09 24.30 -31.29
CA ARG A 294 -3.27 23.17 -30.83
C ARG A 294 -3.29 23.16 -29.31
N LEU A 295 -3.62 22.02 -28.72
CA LEU A 295 -3.47 21.81 -27.29
C LEU A 295 -2.03 21.39 -27.03
N VAL A 296 -1.22 22.30 -26.49
CA VAL A 296 0.19 22.06 -26.20
C VAL A 296 0.29 21.44 -24.81
N PRO A 297 0.84 20.23 -24.64
CA PRO A 297 0.93 19.62 -23.33
C PRO A 297 1.91 20.40 -22.45
N ILE A 298 1.48 20.65 -21.22
CA ILE A 298 2.34 21.24 -20.19
C ILE A 298 3.33 20.17 -19.72
N SER A 299 4.54 20.57 -19.34
CA SER A 299 5.56 19.60 -18.91
C SER A 299 5.04 18.70 -17.77
N ILE A 300 5.29 17.39 -17.87
CA ILE A 300 4.89 16.41 -16.84
C ILE A 300 5.43 16.82 -15.46
N ALA A 301 6.64 17.39 -15.38
CA ALA A 301 7.21 17.87 -14.13
C ALA A 301 6.37 18.97 -13.46
N SER A 302 5.82 19.92 -14.23
CA SER A 302 4.90 20.94 -13.71
C SER A 302 3.56 20.33 -13.27
N GLN A 303 3.02 19.40 -14.06
CA GLN A 303 1.77 18.72 -13.73
C GLN A 303 1.91 17.93 -12.41
N ILE A 304 2.99 17.17 -12.23
CA ILE A 304 3.27 16.44 -10.99
C ILE A 304 3.35 17.39 -9.79
N ARG A 305 4.02 18.54 -9.91
CA ARG A 305 4.10 19.53 -8.81
C ARG A 305 2.71 20.03 -8.40
N GLN A 306 1.86 20.38 -9.37
CA GLN A 306 0.49 20.83 -9.09
C GLN A 306 -0.35 19.70 -8.45
N LEU A 307 -0.24 18.47 -8.97
CA LEU A 307 -0.94 17.31 -8.43
C LEU A 307 -0.53 16.97 -7.00
N LEU A 308 0.74 17.11 -6.65
CA LEU A 308 1.22 16.90 -5.29
C LEU A 308 0.66 17.95 -4.32
N GLN A 309 0.52 19.21 -4.74
CA GLN A 309 -0.14 20.25 -3.96
C GLN A 309 -1.62 19.94 -3.73
N ASP A 310 -2.30 19.47 -4.78
CA ASP A 310 -3.72 19.06 -4.76
C ASP A 310 -3.95 17.69 -4.10
N LYS A 311 -2.91 17.03 -3.59
CA LYS A 311 -2.95 15.70 -2.96
C LYS A 311 -3.49 14.60 -3.88
N GLN A 312 -3.35 14.75 -5.19
CA GLN A 312 -3.77 13.78 -6.22
C GLN A 312 -2.61 12.85 -6.60
N PHE A 313 -2.22 11.97 -5.66
CA PHE A 313 -1.03 11.14 -5.79
C PHE A 313 -1.13 10.04 -6.86
N GLU A 314 -2.31 9.45 -7.07
CA GLU A 314 -2.50 8.36 -8.03
C GLU A 314 -2.20 8.81 -9.47
N LEU A 315 -2.73 9.97 -9.86
CA LEU A 315 -2.45 10.56 -11.17
C LEU A 315 -0.99 11.03 -11.25
N ALA A 316 -0.43 11.61 -10.19
CA ALA A 316 0.99 11.97 -10.16
C ALA A 316 1.90 10.76 -10.39
N LEU A 317 1.56 9.59 -9.84
CA LEU A 317 2.28 8.33 -10.05
C LEU A 317 2.16 7.81 -11.49
N GLN A 318 0.98 7.93 -12.11
CA GLN A 318 0.80 7.56 -13.52
C GLN A 318 1.66 8.44 -14.43
N LEU A 319 1.62 9.76 -14.22
CA LEU A 319 2.44 10.71 -14.99
C LEU A 319 3.94 10.48 -14.77
N ALA A 320 4.38 10.18 -13.54
CA ALA A 320 5.78 9.88 -13.25
C ALA A 320 6.28 8.62 -13.99
N LYS A 321 5.42 7.61 -14.19
CA LYS A 321 5.74 6.41 -14.98
C LYS A 321 5.86 6.72 -16.48
N MET A 322 5.05 7.64 -16.98
CA MET A 322 5.01 8.03 -18.39
C MET A 322 6.11 9.02 -18.78
N LYS A 323 6.77 9.66 -17.82
CA LYS A 323 7.85 10.63 -18.06
C LYS A 323 9.07 9.96 -18.70
N ASP A 324 9.65 10.57 -19.74
CA ASP A 324 10.85 10.09 -20.45
C ASP A 324 12.16 10.45 -19.73
N ASP A 325 12.33 9.97 -18.51
CA ASP A 325 13.58 10.07 -17.73
C ASP A 325 14.40 8.77 -17.72
N SER A 326 15.60 8.79 -17.12
CA SER A 326 16.34 7.56 -16.83
C SER A 326 15.57 6.66 -15.84
N ASP A 327 15.71 5.34 -15.95
CA ASP A 327 15.04 4.41 -15.03
C ASP A 327 15.41 4.63 -13.55
N ALA A 328 16.59 5.20 -13.27
CA ALA A 328 16.99 5.53 -11.92
C ALA A 328 16.19 6.74 -11.38
N ASP A 329 16.13 7.83 -12.15
CA ASP A 329 15.42 9.05 -11.77
C ASP A 329 13.91 8.81 -11.66
N LYS A 330 13.32 8.03 -12.58
CA LYS A 330 11.91 7.62 -12.50
C LYS A 330 11.62 6.87 -11.21
N ARG A 331 12.48 5.91 -10.85
CA ARG A 331 12.32 5.12 -9.61
C ARG A 331 12.39 5.99 -8.38
N GLN A 332 13.35 6.93 -8.32
CA GLN A 332 13.48 7.86 -7.20
C GLN A 332 12.26 8.79 -7.09
N GLN A 333 11.78 9.35 -8.21
CA GLN A 333 10.60 10.21 -8.22
C GLN A 333 9.33 9.44 -7.81
N ILE A 334 9.12 8.22 -8.35
CA ILE A 334 8.00 7.36 -7.98
C ILE A 334 8.05 7.04 -6.48
N HIS A 335 9.22 6.64 -5.96
CA HIS A 335 9.40 6.33 -4.55
C HIS A 335 9.09 7.55 -3.66
N HIS A 336 9.54 8.74 -4.04
CA HIS A 336 9.22 9.99 -3.34
C HIS A 336 7.70 10.26 -3.31
N ILE A 337 7.02 10.17 -4.45
CA ILE A 337 5.56 10.37 -4.54
C ILE A 337 4.82 9.31 -3.69
N GLN A 338 5.28 8.05 -3.68
CA GLN A 338 4.68 7.00 -2.86
C GLN A 338 4.86 7.23 -1.35
N ASN A 339 6.01 7.74 -0.91
CA ASN A 339 6.22 8.14 0.49
C ASN A 339 5.24 9.26 0.88
N LEU A 340 5.06 10.27 0.03
CA LEU A 340 4.09 11.35 0.25
C LEU A 340 2.65 10.83 0.29
N PHE A 341 2.31 9.87 -0.58
CA PHE A 341 1.01 9.22 -0.62
C PHE A 341 0.72 8.42 0.66
N ALA A 342 1.68 7.59 1.11
CA ALA A 342 1.57 6.83 2.35
C ALA A 342 1.36 7.75 3.55
N PHE A 343 2.12 8.85 3.62
CA PHE A 343 1.94 9.88 4.63
C PHE A 343 0.57 10.55 4.54
N ASN A 344 0.07 10.84 3.33
CA ASN A 344 -1.25 11.44 3.16
C ASN A 344 -2.39 10.50 3.61
N LEU A 345 -2.30 9.21 3.31
CA LEU A 345 -3.24 8.20 3.78
C LEU A 345 -3.29 8.15 5.32
N TYR A 346 -2.13 8.28 5.97
CA TYR A 346 -2.07 8.40 7.44
C TYR A 346 -2.82 9.64 7.94
N CYS A 347 -2.58 10.81 7.34
CA CYS A 347 -3.30 12.05 7.68
C CYS A 347 -4.82 11.94 7.45
N GLN A 348 -5.27 11.12 6.49
CA GLN A 348 -6.68 10.81 6.23
C GLN A 348 -7.27 9.76 7.18
N LYS A 349 -6.50 9.28 8.18
CA LYS A 349 -6.89 8.22 9.13
C LYS A 349 -7.12 6.85 8.49
N ARG A 350 -6.62 6.64 7.26
CA ARG A 350 -6.60 5.34 6.56
C ARG A 350 -5.32 4.59 6.93
N PHE A 351 -5.22 4.20 8.19
CA PHE A 351 -3.98 3.69 8.78
C PHE A 351 -3.51 2.39 8.12
N ASP A 352 -4.40 1.43 7.89
CA ASP A 352 -4.04 0.14 7.28
C ASP A 352 -3.45 0.31 5.86
N ASP A 353 -4.13 1.10 5.03
CA ASP A 353 -3.67 1.40 3.66
C ASP A 353 -2.30 2.10 3.68
N SER A 354 -2.13 3.07 4.58
CA SER A 354 -0.86 3.78 4.77
C SER A 354 0.27 2.82 5.13
N MET A 355 0.06 1.93 6.11
CA MET A 355 1.05 0.96 6.57
C MET A 355 1.43 -0.05 5.49
N GLN A 356 0.48 -0.49 4.66
CA GLN A 356 0.77 -1.36 3.53
C GLN A 356 1.69 -0.68 2.51
N VAL A 357 1.49 0.61 2.24
CA VAL A 357 2.37 1.36 1.33
C VAL A 357 3.76 1.51 1.94
N PHE A 358 3.89 1.92 3.21
CA PHE A 358 5.21 2.00 3.89
C PHE A 358 5.93 0.65 3.93
N ALA A 359 5.20 -0.45 4.13
CA ALA A 359 5.77 -1.79 4.10
C ALA A 359 6.39 -2.14 2.76
N LYS A 360 5.68 -1.85 1.65
CA LYS A 360 6.12 -2.06 0.26
C LYS A 360 7.32 -1.20 -0.10
N LEU A 361 7.39 0.04 0.40
CA LEU A 361 8.50 0.96 0.14
C LEU A 361 9.78 0.61 0.91
N GLY A 362 9.69 -0.23 1.94
CA GLY A 362 10.83 -0.47 2.82
C GLY A 362 11.22 0.77 3.64
N THR A 363 10.25 1.65 3.91
CA THR A 363 10.45 2.83 4.74
C THR A 363 10.95 2.42 6.13
N ASP A 364 11.94 3.14 6.65
CA ASP A 364 12.53 2.86 7.96
C ASP A 364 11.44 2.89 9.05
N PRO A 365 11.30 1.82 9.86
CA PRO A 365 10.29 1.77 10.91
C PRO A 365 10.33 2.95 11.88
N THR A 366 11.48 3.57 12.14
CA THR A 366 11.52 4.74 13.04
C THR A 366 10.80 5.94 12.47
N HIS A 367 10.77 6.10 11.15
CA HIS A 367 10.03 7.18 10.48
C HIS A 367 8.54 6.98 10.60
N VAL A 368 8.09 5.72 10.47
CA VAL A 368 6.70 5.32 10.63
C VAL A 368 6.25 5.45 12.09
N ILE A 369 7.06 4.97 13.05
CA ILE A 369 6.77 5.10 14.48
C ILE A 369 6.71 6.58 14.90
N GLY A 370 7.54 7.45 14.31
CA GLY A 370 7.50 8.88 14.57
C GLY A 370 6.21 9.59 14.10
N LEU A 371 5.34 8.93 13.33
CA LEU A 371 4.00 9.45 13.03
C LEU A 371 3.08 9.47 14.27
N TYR A 372 3.44 8.72 15.31
CA TYR A 372 2.64 8.51 16.50
C TYR A 372 3.16 9.35 17.66
N PRO A 373 2.26 9.87 18.51
CA PRO A 373 2.65 10.59 19.71
C PRO A 373 3.32 9.64 20.73
N ASP A 374 4.33 10.14 21.44
CA ASP A 374 4.94 9.52 22.63
C ASP A 374 5.56 8.10 22.48
N LEU A 375 5.71 7.59 21.24
CA LEU A 375 6.34 6.28 21.02
C LEU A 375 7.88 6.34 20.94
N LEU A 376 8.44 7.42 20.41
CA LEU A 376 9.89 7.66 20.32
C LEU A 376 10.38 8.68 21.35
N PRO A 377 11.66 8.62 21.78
CA PRO A 377 12.27 9.67 22.57
C PRO A 377 12.15 11.04 21.90
N SER A 378 11.82 12.08 22.68
CA SER A 378 11.55 13.42 22.17
C SER A 378 12.68 14.00 21.33
N ASP A 379 13.93 13.73 21.70
CA ASP A 379 15.10 14.30 21.03
C ASP A 379 15.37 13.64 19.68
N TYR A 380 15.12 12.34 19.58
CA TYR A 380 15.18 11.64 18.30
C TYR A 380 14.01 12.02 17.41
N ARG A 381 12.81 12.11 17.99
CA ARG A 381 11.60 12.49 17.25
C ARG A 381 11.71 13.86 16.59
N LYS A 382 12.38 14.84 17.24
CA LYS A 382 12.63 16.18 16.69
C LYS A 382 13.55 16.19 15.46
N GLN A 383 14.38 15.15 15.27
CA GLN A 383 15.27 15.03 14.11
C GLN A 383 14.51 14.55 12.86
N LEU A 384 13.31 13.97 13.03
CA LEU A 384 12.48 13.47 11.94
C LEU A 384 11.63 14.60 11.36
N HIS A 385 11.72 14.75 10.03
CA HIS A 385 10.97 15.73 9.27
C HIS A 385 9.85 15.06 8.49
N TYR A 386 8.69 15.73 8.41
CA TYR A 386 7.51 15.22 7.73
C TYR A 386 6.96 16.26 6.75
N PRO A 387 6.30 15.82 5.65
CA PRO A 387 5.84 16.73 4.60
C PRO A 387 4.82 17.76 5.07
N ASN A 388 3.96 17.40 6.02
CA ASN A 388 2.96 18.29 6.62
C ASN A 388 2.89 18.04 8.14
N PRO A 389 2.24 18.95 8.91
CA PRO A 389 1.97 18.71 10.32
C PRO A 389 1.20 17.41 10.55
N LEU A 390 1.56 16.69 11.60
CA LEU A 390 0.88 15.44 11.95
C LEU A 390 -0.54 15.71 12.50
N PRO A 391 -1.50 14.81 12.23
CA PRO A 391 -2.80 14.89 12.85
C PRO A 391 -2.70 14.62 14.36
N THR A 392 -3.47 15.36 15.16
CA THR A 392 -3.64 15.08 16.58
C THR A 392 -4.59 13.89 16.74
N LEU A 393 -4.07 12.74 17.21
CA LEU A 393 -4.85 11.53 17.42
C LEU A 393 -5.22 11.37 18.90
N SER A 394 -6.47 11.01 19.19
CA SER A 394 -6.94 10.74 20.55
C SER A 394 -8.03 9.66 20.59
N GLY A 395 -8.20 9.03 21.77
CA GLY A 395 -9.23 8.03 22.01
C GLY A 395 -9.22 6.86 21.01
N ALA A 396 -10.39 6.53 20.46
CA ALA A 396 -10.58 5.41 19.53
C ALA A 396 -9.78 5.54 18.22
N GLU A 397 -9.48 6.77 17.77
CA GLU A 397 -8.68 6.97 16.56
C GLU A 397 -7.23 6.55 16.80
N LEU A 398 -6.71 6.90 17.97
CA LEU A 398 -5.37 6.52 18.39
C LEU A 398 -5.28 5.00 18.57
N GLU A 399 -6.31 4.36 19.13
CA GLU A 399 -6.38 2.89 19.25
C GLU A 399 -6.34 2.20 17.87
N LYS A 400 -7.16 2.64 16.92
CA LYS A 400 -7.13 2.13 15.53
C LYS A 400 -5.77 2.32 14.87
N ALA A 401 -5.16 3.49 15.05
CA ALA A 401 -3.83 3.77 14.54
C ALA A 401 -2.78 2.80 15.12
N HIS A 402 -2.85 2.51 16.42
CA HIS A 402 -1.95 1.56 17.08
C HIS A 402 -2.14 0.13 16.57
N LEU A 403 -3.38 -0.31 16.29
CA LEU A 403 -3.64 -1.64 15.72
C LEU A 403 -2.97 -1.80 14.34
N ALA A 404 -3.13 -0.82 13.45
CA ALA A 404 -2.45 -0.83 12.15
C ALA A 404 -0.92 -0.82 12.28
N LEU A 405 -0.39 -0.08 13.27
CA LEU A 405 1.05 -0.05 13.56
C LEU A 405 1.54 -1.40 14.10
N ILE A 406 0.77 -2.07 14.96
CA ILE A 406 1.10 -3.40 15.50
C ILE A 406 1.27 -4.40 14.36
N ASP A 407 0.32 -4.44 13.41
CA ASP A 407 0.38 -5.35 12.26
C ASP A 407 1.63 -5.09 11.40
N TYR A 408 1.90 -3.82 11.09
CA TYR A 408 3.10 -3.39 10.38
C TYR A 408 4.40 -3.82 11.09
N LEU A 409 4.51 -3.49 12.38
CA LEU A 409 5.71 -3.74 13.18
C LEU A 409 5.94 -5.24 13.40
N THR A 410 4.88 -6.03 13.57
CA THR A 410 4.97 -7.49 13.74
C THR A 410 5.50 -8.15 12.46
N GLN A 411 5.04 -7.71 11.29
CA GLN A 411 5.56 -8.18 10.00
C GLN A 411 7.03 -7.79 9.82
N LYS A 412 7.40 -6.53 10.09
CA LYS A 412 8.79 -6.06 9.99
C LYS A 412 9.71 -6.77 10.98
N ARG A 413 9.25 -7.01 12.21
CA ARG A 413 9.98 -7.78 13.23
C ARG A 413 10.28 -9.20 12.75
N SER A 414 9.28 -9.90 12.21
CA SER A 414 9.44 -11.26 11.69
C SER A 414 10.50 -11.33 10.59
N HIS A 415 10.49 -10.38 9.65
CA HIS A 415 11.53 -10.29 8.62
C HIS A 415 12.93 -10.00 9.20
N LEU A 416 13.04 -9.05 10.13
CA LEU A 416 14.32 -8.69 10.75
C LEU A 416 14.94 -9.81 11.59
N VAL A 417 14.11 -10.58 12.32
CA VAL A 417 14.58 -11.74 13.10
C VAL A 417 15.11 -12.84 12.18
N LYS A 418 14.48 -13.08 11.02
CA LYS A 418 14.99 -14.05 10.04
C LYS A 418 16.35 -13.64 9.46
N GLN A 419 16.58 -12.33 9.28
CA GLN A 419 17.78 -11.78 8.66
C GLN A 419 18.85 -11.33 9.67
N LEU A 420 18.71 -11.72 10.94
CA LEU A 420 19.53 -11.17 12.03
C LEU A 420 21.01 -11.54 11.89
N ASN A 421 21.28 -12.72 11.31
CA ASN A 421 22.61 -13.28 11.09
C ASN A 421 23.11 -13.14 9.65
N ASP A 422 22.32 -12.55 8.75
CA ASP A 422 22.68 -12.40 7.35
C ASP A 422 23.79 -11.35 7.19
N SER A 423 24.80 -11.65 6.38
CA SER A 423 25.90 -10.72 6.07
C SER A 423 25.50 -9.60 5.12
N ASP A 424 24.31 -9.67 4.51
CA ASP A 424 23.87 -8.70 3.52
C ASP A 424 23.67 -7.30 4.11
N PRO A 425 23.99 -6.24 3.35
CA PRO A 425 23.79 -4.87 3.80
C PRO A 425 22.30 -4.59 4.06
N PHE A 426 21.97 -4.24 5.31
CA PHE A 426 20.64 -3.79 5.70
C PHE A 426 20.44 -2.32 5.32
N THR A 427 19.54 -2.05 4.38
CA THR A 427 19.18 -0.69 3.97
C THR A 427 17.69 -0.45 4.16
N THR A 428 17.37 0.66 4.81
CA THR A 428 16.02 1.19 4.94
C THR A 428 15.94 2.52 4.20
N SER A 429 14.78 2.81 3.65
CA SER A 429 14.54 4.08 2.95
C SER A 429 14.04 5.13 3.94
N PRO A 430 14.60 6.34 3.98
CA PRO A 430 14.01 7.42 4.77
C PRO A 430 12.67 7.86 4.18
N LEU A 431 11.80 8.43 5.01
CA LEU A 431 10.54 9.02 4.53
C LEU A 431 10.79 10.31 3.75
N MET A 432 11.71 11.15 4.23
CA MET A 432 12.19 12.36 3.57
C MET A 432 13.71 12.29 3.35
N GLU A 433 14.19 12.72 2.18
CA GLU A 433 15.63 12.75 1.92
C GLU A 433 16.38 13.62 2.95
N GLY A 434 17.60 13.19 3.31
CA GLY A 434 18.44 13.89 4.29
C GLY A 434 18.13 13.58 5.77
N THR A 435 17.11 12.76 6.06
CA THR A 435 16.79 12.35 7.43
C THR A 435 17.54 11.07 7.85
N PRO A 436 17.93 10.93 9.13
CA PRO A 436 18.72 9.79 9.58
C PRO A 436 17.89 8.49 9.63
N THR A 437 18.52 7.38 9.24
CA THR A 437 17.96 6.02 9.34
C THR A 437 18.80 5.14 10.27
N ILE A 438 18.19 4.09 10.82
CA ILE A 438 18.88 3.17 11.73
C ILE A 438 19.53 2.04 10.94
N LYS A 439 20.87 2.03 10.91
CA LYS A 439 21.64 1.02 10.17
C LYS A 439 21.80 -0.32 10.90
N SER A 440 21.58 -0.36 12.22
CA SER A 440 21.78 -1.57 13.03
C SER A 440 20.47 -2.34 13.20
N ARG A 441 20.42 -3.58 12.69
CA ARG A 441 19.26 -4.48 12.85
C ARG A 441 18.88 -4.69 14.32
N LYS A 442 19.87 -4.90 15.20
CA LYS A 442 19.65 -5.09 16.66
C LYS A 442 19.02 -3.86 17.32
N LYS A 443 19.53 -2.66 17.01
CA LYS A 443 18.94 -1.41 17.54
C LYS A 443 17.52 -1.21 17.01
N LEU A 444 17.29 -1.50 15.73
CA LEU A 444 15.97 -1.38 15.13
C LEU A 444 14.97 -2.35 15.77
N LEU A 445 15.37 -3.61 16.02
CA LEU A 445 14.55 -4.58 16.75
C LEU A 445 14.23 -4.15 18.17
N GLN A 446 15.19 -3.55 18.88
CA GLN A 446 14.95 -2.99 20.20
C GLN A 446 13.90 -1.87 20.16
N ILE A 447 13.97 -0.96 19.19
CA ILE A 447 12.97 0.10 19.00
C ILE A 447 11.61 -0.52 18.68
N ILE A 448 11.54 -1.49 17.78
CA ILE A 448 10.31 -2.16 17.38
C ILE A 448 9.67 -2.88 18.57
N ASP A 449 10.42 -3.71 19.31
CA ASP A 449 9.90 -4.49 20.44
C ASP A 449 9.42 -3.57 21.58
N THR A 450 10.16 -2.49 21.86
CA THR A 450 9.75 -1.50 22.87
C THR A 450 8.49 -0.74 22.43
N THR A 451 8.37 -0.45 21.12
CA THR A 451 7.18 0.21 20.57
C THR A 451 5.97 -0.72 20.59
N LEU A 452 6.14 -1.99 20.23
CA LEU A 452 5.08 -3.01 20.33
C LEU A 452 4.57 -3.15 21.77
N LEU A 453 5.47 -3.14 22.75
CA LEU A 453 5.09 -3.14 24.17
C LEU A 453 4.20 -1.94 24.52
N LYS A 454 4.61 -0.72 24.12
CA LYS A 454 3.81 0.51 24.33
C LYS A 454 2.44 0.41 23.65
N CYS A 455 2.39 -0.09 22.40
CA CYS A 455 1.15 -0.26 21.64
C CYS A 455 0.21 -1.29 22.28
N TYR A 456 0.72 -2.44 22.74
CA TYR A 456 -0.08 -3.47 23.41
C TYR A 456 -0.67 -2.99 24.73
N LEU A 457 0.07 -2.18 25.49
CA LEU A 457 -0.47 -1.60 26.73
C LEU A 457 -1.63 -0.64 26.47
N HIS A 458 -1.70 -0.01 25.29
CA HIS A 458 -2.78 0.88 24.89
C HIS A 458 -3.96 0.17 24.21
N THR A 459 -3.74 -0.98 23.59
CA THR A 459 -4.75 -1.70 22.78
C THR A 459 -5.20 -2.99 23.45
N ASN A 460 -4.31 -3.98 23.51
CA ASN A 460 -4.59 -5.31 24.06
C ASN A 460 -3.49 -5.77 25.01
N VAL A 461 -3.74 -5.59 26.30
CA VAL A 461 -2.81 -5.93 27.39
C VAL A 461 -2.48 -7.43 27.43
N ALA A 462 -3.37 -8.31 26.95
CA ALA A 462 -3.13 -9.75 26.96
C ALA A 462 -1.94 -10.17 26.09
N LEU A 463 -1.53 -9.34 25.13
CA LEU A 463 -0.39 -9.59 24.24
C LEU A 463 0.96 -9.17 24.85
N VAL A 464 0.96 -8.46 25.98
CA VAL A 464 2.18 -8.01 26.65
C VAL A 464 3.00 -9.20 27.18
N SER A 465 2.39 -10.09 27.97
CA SER A 465 3.12 -11.22 28.53
C SER A 465 3.68 -12.17 27.44
N PRO A 466 2.93 -12.52 26.37
CA PRO A 466 3.46 -13.24 25.22
C PRO A 466 4.69 -12.57 24.58
N LEU A 467 4.66 -11.25 24.34
CA LEU A 467 5.80 -10.52 23.78
C LEU A 467 7.03 -10.61 24.68
N LEU A 468 6.86 -10.45 25.99
CA LEU A 468 7.95 -10.48 26.98
C LEU A 468 8.56 -11.88 27.15
N ARG A 469 7.79 -12.94 26.92
CA ARG A 469 8.27 -14.34 27.03
C ARG A 469 9.07 -14.83 25.82
N LEU A 470 9.04 -14.11 24.70
CA LEU A 470 9.81 -14.48 23.51
C LEU A 470 11.31 -14.54 23.83
N GLU A 471 11.99 -15.60 23.38
CA GLU A 471 13.44 -15.77 23.59
C GLU A 471 14.24 -14.62 22.96
N ASN A 472 13.82 -14.19 21.76
CA ASN A 472 14.41 -13.07 21.03
C ASN A 472 13.73 -11.73 21.37
N ASN A 473 13.40 -11.48 22.63
CA ASN A 473 12.87 -10.19 23.07
C ASN A 473 14.00 -9.16 23.17
N HIS A 474 13.91 -8.06 22.42
CA HIS A 474 14.89 -6.98 22.38
C HIS A 474 14.42 -5.69 23.10
N CYS A 475 13.32 -5.73 23.85
CA CYS A 475 12.78 -4.56 24.56
C CYS A 475 13.88 -3.81 25.34
N HIS A 476 13.86 -2.48 25.25
CA HIS A 476 14.76 -1.60 26.00
C HIS A 476 14.35 -1.63 27.48
N ILE A 477 15.29 -1.99 28.36
CA ILE A 477 14.99 -2.35 29.74
C ILE A 477 14.39 -1.16 30.51
N GLU A 478 15.08 -0.02 30.51
CA GLU A 478 14.68 1.14 31.32
C GLU A 478 13.34 1.73 30.87
N GLU A 479 13.13 1.80 29.55
CA GLU A 479 11.88 2.28 28.97
C GLU A 479 10.72 1.31 29.27
N SER A 480 10.96 0.01 29.11
CA SER A 480 9.95 -1.01 29.38
C SER A 480 9.58 -1.04 30.87
N GLU A 481 10.57 -0.90 31.75
CA GLU A 481 10.38 -0.76 33.20
C GLU A 481 9.50 0.45 33.52
N TYR A 482 9.83 1.62 32.97
CA TYR A 482 9.06 2.85 33.19
C TYR A 482 7.60 2.69 32.75
N VAL A 483 7.37 2.19 31.53
CA VAL A 483 6.02 2.07 30.97
C VAL A 483 5.19 1.01 31.72
N LEU A 484 5.77 -0.13 32.08
CA LEU A 484 5.08 -1.18 32.84
C LEU A 484 4.73 -0.71 34.26
N LYS A 485 5.63 0.02 34.93
CA LYS A 485 5.35 0.64 36.24
C LYS A 485 4.24 1.67 36.15
N LYS A 486 4.27 2.55 35.14
CA LYS A 486 3.21 3.55 34.89
C LYS A 486 1.85 2.89 34.67
N ALA A 487 1.81 1.76 33.96
CA ALA A 487 0.59 0.98 33.71
C ALA A 487 0.19 0.03 34.87
N HIS A 488 0.94 0.01 35.98
CA HIS A 488 0.72 -0.86 37.14
C HIS A 488 0.73 -2.37 36.77
N LYS A 489 1.50 -2.73 35.72
CA LYS A 489 1.65 -4.09 35.20
C LYS A 489 2.88 -4.78 35.79
N TYR A 490 2.82 -5.03 37.11
CA TYR A 490 3.95 -5.59 37.86
C TYR A 490 4.21 -7.07 37.55
N SER A 491 3.17 -7.85 37.22
CA SER A 491 3.33 -9.25 36.82
C SER A 491 4.13 -9.37 35.53
N GLU A 492 3.85 -8.50 34.55
CA GLU A 492 4.61 -8.40 33.30
C GLU A 492 6.02 -7.86 33.54
N LEU A 493 6.20 -6.93 34.48
CA LEU A 493 7.53 -6.43 34.86
C LEU A 493 8.44 -7.52 35.42
N ILE A 494 7.89 -8.44 36.22
CA ILE A 494 8.64 -9.60 36.72
C ILE A 494 9.09 -10.48 35.55
N ILE A 495 8.21 -10.75 34.58
CA ILE A 495 8.56 -11.54 33.38
C ILE A 495 9.70 -10.87 32.61
N LEU A 496 9.67 -9.54 32.45
CA LEU A 496 10.74 -8.78 31.80
C LEU A 496 12.06 -8.97 32.55
N TYR A 497 12.08 -8.81 33.87
CA TYR A 497 13.30 -8.96 34.67
C TYR A 497 13.83 -10.39 34.66
N GLU A 498 12.95 -11.37 34.79
CA GLU A 498 13.29 -12.79 34.71
C GLU A 498 13.99 -13.11 33.38
N LYS A 499 13.39 -12.71 32.26
CA LYS A 499 13.95 -12.94 30.91
C LYS A 499 15.22 -12.13 30.62
N LYS A 500 15.50 -11.08 31.40
CA LYS A 500 16.74 -10.28 31.30
C LYS A 500 17.78 -10.65 32.35
N GLY A 501 17.54 -11.67 33.18
CA GLY A 501 18.45 -12.08 34.27
C GLY A 501 18.55 -11.09 35.43
N LEU A 502 17.63 -10.12 35.53
CA LEU A 502 17.62 -9.08 36.56
C LEU A 502 16.86 -9.55 37.81
N HIS A 503 17.26 -10.71 38.35
CA HIS A 503 16.50 -11.40 39.41
C HIS A 503 16.36 -10.58 40.70
N GLN A 504 17.38 -9.82 41.09
CA GLN A 504 17.31 -8.95 42.28
C GLN A 504 16.20 -7.89 42.15
N LYS A 505 16.06 -7.26 40.98
CA LYS A 505 14.98 -6.29 40.73
C LYS A 505 13.60 -6.97 40.73
N ALA A 506 13.49 -8.18 40.20
CA ALA A 506 12.25 -8.96 40.22
C ALA A 506 11.80 -9.29 41.64
N LEU A 507 12.72 -9.78 42.47
CA LEU A 507 12.47 -10.12 43.87
C LEU A 507 12.14 -8.88 44.71
N GLN A 508 12.80 -7.75 44.46
CA GLN A 508 12.45 -6.48 45.11
C GLN A 508 11.02 -6.05 44.78
N VAL A 509 10.59 -6.17 43.51
CA VAL A 509 9.21 -5.85 43.13
C VAL A 509 8.21 -6.80 43.79
N LEU A 510 8.52 -8.10 43.88
CA LEU A 510 7.67 -9.07 44.60
C LEU A 510 7.53 -8.70 46.08
N LEU A 511 8.64 -8.35 46.73
CA LEU A 511 8.64 -7.91 48.13
C LEU A 511 7.81 -6.63 48.31
N ASP A 512 8.05 -5.60 47.50
CA ASP A 512 7.35 -4.31 47.58
C ASP A 512 5.84 -4.43 47.31
N GLN A 513 5.43 -5.43 46.51
CA GLN A 513 4.03 -5.66 46.15
C GLN A 513 3.30 -6.62 47.10
N SER A 514 4.04 -7.45 47.85
CA SER A 514 3.49 -8.48 48.73
C SER A 514 2.50 -7.93 49.79
N THR A 515 2.73 -6.71 50.27
CA THR A 515 1.93 -6.04 51.31
C THR A 515 0.78 -5.19 50.76
N LYS A 516 0.70 -5.00 49.44
CA LYS A 516 -0.30 -4.10 48.81
C LYS A 516 -1.61 -4.84 48.58
N ALA A 517 -2.70 -4.35 49.20
CA ALA A 517 -4.00 -5.01 49.20
C ALA A 517 -4.60 -5.29 47.81
N ASN A 518 -4.40 -4.39 46.84
CA ASN A 518 -4.95 -4.48 45.49
C ASN A 518 -3.94 -5.01 44.46
N SER A 519 -2.80 -5.56 44.89
CA SER A 519 -1.80 -6.07 43.97
C SER A 519 -2.13 -7.51 43.55
N PRO A 520 -2.00 -7.86 42.26
CA PRO A 520 -2.10 -9.26 41.82
C PRO A 520 -0.95 -10.13 42.35
N LEU A 521 0.05 -9.51 42.98
CA LEU A 521 1.23 -10.14 43.56
C LEU A 521 1.21 -10.11 45.10
N LYS A 522 0.03 -9.90 45.70
CA LYS A 522 -0.12 -9.91 47.16
C LYS A 522 0.22 -11.29 47.73
N GLY A 523 0.90 -11.31 48.87
CA GLY A 523 1.29 -12.53 49.56
C GLY A 523 2.68 -13.06 49.17
N HIS A 524 3.04 -14.21 49.71
CA HIS A 524 4.37 -14.83 49.58
C HIS A 524 4.46 -15.89 48.48
N GLU A 525 3.33 -16.43 48.01
CA GLU A 525 3.27 -17.55 47.06
C GLU A 525 4.11 -17.33 45.79
N ARG A 526 4.00 -16.15 45.16
CA ARG A 526 4.77 -15.82 43.94
C ARG A 526 6.26 -15.69 44.20
N THR A 527 6.65 -15.25 45.38
CA THR A 527 8.06 -15.16 45.79
C THR A 527 8.65 -16.54 46.00
N VAL A 528 7.91 -17.45 46.64
CA VAL A 528 8.30 -18.86 46.79
C VAL A 528 8.51 -19.49 45.41
N GLN A 529 7.50 -19.40 44.53
CA GLN A 529 7.58 -19.94 43.17
C GLN A 529 8.75 -19.37 42.35
N TYR A 530 9.08 -18.09 42.54
CA TYR A 530 10.19 -17.46 41.84
C TYR A 530 11.54 -17.94 42.37
N LEU A 531 11.70 -17.99 43.70
CA LEU A 531 12.94 -18.45 44.36
C LEU A 531 13.25 -19.92 44.04
N GLN A 532 12.23 -20.76 43.98
CA GLN A 532 12.35 -22.18 43.60
C GLN A 532 12.96 -22.38 42.19
N ARG A 533 12.82 -21.42 41.28
CA ARG A 533 13.29 -21.52 39.88
C ARG A 533 14.67 -20.90 39.63
N LEU A 534 15.26 -20.23 40.62
CA LEU A 534 16.53 -19.50 40.46
C LEU A 534 17.76 -20.41 40.40
N GLY A 535 17.65 -21.61 40.98
CA GLY A 535 18.71 -22.62 41.01
C GLY A 535 19.97 -22.20 41.78
N VAL A 536 20.99 -23.06 41.71
CA VAL A 536 22.25 -22.93 42.47
C VAL A 536 23.04 -21.67 42.13
N GLU A 537 22.98 -21.22 40.87
CA GLU A 537 23.73 -20.04 40.40
C GLU A 537 23.36 -18.76 41.17
N ASN A 538 22.13 -18.68 41.65
CA ASN A 538 21.59 -17.52 42.35
C ASN A 538 21.34 -17.78 43.85
N LEU A 539 22.02 -18.78 44.44
CA LEU A 539 21.85 -19.18 45.85
C LEU A 539 21.94 -18.01 46.82
N GLY A 540 22.84 -17.05 46.56
CA GLY A 540 22.97 -15.83 47.38
C GLY A 540 21.68 -15.02 47.44
N MET A 541 20.98 -14.86 46.31
CA MET A 541 19.69 -14.16 46.25
C MET A 541 18.59 -14.96 46.96
N ILE A 542 18.63 -16.29 46.89
CA ILE A 542 17.68 -17.15 47.61
C ILE A 542 17.78 -16.92 49.12
N PHE A 543 18.99 -16.88 49.68
CA PHE A 543 19.19 -16.60 51.10
C PHE A 543 18.90 -15.15 51.50
N GLU A 544 19.08 -14.20 50.59
CA GLU A 544 18.76 -12.78 50.84
C GLU A 544 17.24 -12.54 50.90
N PHE A 545 16.46 -13.17 50.01
CA PHE A 545 15.03 -12.89 49.85
C PHE A 545 14.07 -13.93 50.44
N SER A 546 14.54 -15.10 50.88
CA SER A 546 13.73 -16.06 51.65
C SER A 546 13.38 -15.67 53.11
N PRO A 547 14.20 -14.89 53.86
CA PRO A 547 13.98 -14.67 55.30
C PRO A 547 12.62 -14.08 55.68
N TRP A 548 12.08 -13.17 54.88
CA TRP A 548 10.79 -12.55 55.22
C TRP A 548 9.63 -13.55 55.07
N VAL A 549 9.70 -14.45 54.07
CA VAL A 549 8.71 -15.52 53.89
C VAL A 549 8.81 -16.50 55.04
N LEU A 550 10.03 -16.95 55.37
CA LEU A 550 10.28 -17.89 56.48
C LEU A 550 9.78 -17.37 57.84
N LYS A 551 9.76 -16.04 58.05
CA LYS A 551 9.22 -15.41 59.27
C LYS A 551 7.70 -15.34 59.30
N ILE A 552 7.07 -15.05 58.16
CA ILE A 552 5.61 -14.82 58.08
C ILE A 552 4.85 -16.13 57.87
N CYS A 553 5.35 -17.01 57.02
CA CYS A 553 4.76 -18.31 56.72
C CYS A 553 5.87 -19.37 56.65
N PRO A 554 6.26 -19.95 57.80
CA PRO A 554 7.38 -20.88 57.89
C PRO A 554 7.21 -22.13 57.01
N GLU A 555 5.99 -22.68 56.90
CA GLU A 555 5.73 -23.89 56.10
C GLU A 555 5.91 -23.65 54.60
N ASP A 556 5.32 -22.58 54.04
CA ASP A 556 5.51 -22.25 52.62
C ASP A 556 6.92 -21.71 52.34
N GLY A 557 7.53 -21.03 53.32
CA GLY A 557 8.92 -20.61 53.22
C GLY A 557 9.88 -21.80 53.13
N LEU A 558 9.59 -22.89 53.83
CA LEU A 558 10.40 -24.11 53.76
C LEU A 558 10.35 -24.76 52.37
N LYS A 559 9.21 -24.67 51.67
CA LYS A 559 9.07 -25.15 50.28
C LYS A 559 10.05 -24.51 49.30
N ILE A 560 10.66 -23.36 49.64
CA ILE A 560 11.75 -22.80 48.84
C ILE A 560 12.93 -23.80 48.71
N PHE A 561 13.10 -24.66 49.70
CA PHE A 561 14.21 -25.61 49.82
C PHE A 561 13.79 -27.08 49.76
N THR A 562 12.48 -27.37 49.70
CA THR A 562 11.93 -28.75 49.81
C THR A 562 10.85 -29.06 48.77
N GLU A 563 10.73 -28.24 47.72
CA GLU A 563 9.81 -28.54 46.61
C GLU A 563 10.45 -29.54 45.65
N ASP A 564 9.61 -30.40 45.06
CA ASP A 564 10.03 -31.41 44.08
C ASP A 564 10.31 -30.76 42.70
N LEU A 565 11.35 -29.92 42.66
CA LEU A 565 11.85 -29.23 41.47
C LEU A 565 13.36 -29.46 41.35
N THR A 566 13.84 -29.70 40.12
CA THR A 566 15.25 -29.99 39.85
C THR A 566 16.17 -28.88 40.34
N GLU A 567 15.76 -27.62 40.18
CA GLU A 567 16.50 -26.44 40.64
C GLU A 567 16.63 -26.38 42.18
N VAL A 568 15.68 -26.96 42.91
CA VAL A 568 15.65 -26.99 44.37
C VAL A 568 16.43 -28.18 44.91
N GLU A 569 16.25 -29.37 44.33
CA GLU A 569 16.98 -30.59 44.72
C GLU A 569 18.51 -30.45 44.53
N THR A 570 18.93 -29.65 43.55
CA THR A 570 20.34 -29.39 43.25
C THR A 570 20.99 -28.37 44.19
N LEU A 571 20.22 -27.71 45.06
CA LEU A 571 20.77 -26.75 46.03
C LEU A 571 21.75 -27.43 47.00
N PRO A 572 22.89 -26.78 47.34
CA PRO A 572 23.85 -27.34 48.30
C PRO A 572 23.22 -27.53 49.70
N ARG A 573 22.88 -28.77 50.01
CA ARG A 573 22.11 -29.15 51.23
C ARG A 573 22.80 -28.71 52.53
N ASP A 574 24.13 -28.72 52.56
CA ASP A 574 24.97 -28.25 53.66
C ASP A 574 24.83 -26.74 53.91
N LYS A 575 24.83 -25.94 52.84
CA LYS A 575 24.68 -24.48 52.93
C LYS A 575 23.26 -24.10 53.36
N VAL A 576 22.25 -24.78 52.80
CA VAL A 576 20.84 -24.58 53.18
C VAL A 576 20.64 -24.94 54.65
N LEU A 577 21.18 -26.08 55.11
CA LEU A 577 21.09 -26.48 56.50
C LEU A 577 21.74 -25.46 57.45
N ASN A 578 22.93 -24.96 57.11
CA ASN A 578 23.62 -23.95 57.91
C ASN A 578 22.81 -22.64 57.98
N PHE A 579 22.27 -22.18 56.84
CA PHE A 579 21.38 -21.03 56.78
C PHE A 579 20.15 -21.17 57.70
N LEU A 580 19.49 -22.33 57.67
CA LEU A 580 18.34 -22.60 58.55
C LEU A 580 18.75 -22.71 60.03
N LYS A 581 19.90 -23.31 60.36
CA LYS A 581 20.38 -23.41 61.74
C LYS A 581 20.74 -22.06 62.34
N ASP A 582 21.28 -21.14 61.55
CA ASP A 582 21.71 -19.83 62.02
C ASP A 582 20.54 -18.85 62.21
N GLY A 583 19.55 -18.88 61.30
CA GLY A 583 18.44 -17.92 61.31
C GLY A 583 17.06 -18.45 61.71
N PHE A 584 16.80 -19.75 61.51
CA PHE A 584 15.46 -20.36 61.51
C PHE A 584 15.46 -21.77 62.11
N LYS A 585 16.00 -21.93 63.32
CA LYS A 585 16.24 -23.26 63.96
C LYS A 585 15.03 -24.19 63.97
N ASP A 586 13.83 -23.64 64.15
CA ASP A 586 12.58 -24.42 64.18
C ASP A 586 12.28 -25.13 62.85
N LEU A 587 12.81 -24.61 61.73
CA LEU A 587 12.67 -25.18 60.38
C LEU A 587 13.79 -26.16 60.01
N ALA A 588 14.86 -26.25 60.80
CA ALA A 588 15.97 -27.15 60.52
C ALA A 588 15.58 -28.63 60.67
N ILE A 589 14.73 -28.97 61.65
CA ILE A 589 14.20 -30.34 61.82
C ILE A 589 13.31 -30.73 60.63
N PRO A 590 12.24 -29.99 60.28
CA PRO A 590 11.42 -30.30 59.11
C PRO A 590 12.20 -30.42 57.80
N TYR A 591 13.20 -29.57 57.59
CA TYR A 591 14.10 -29.65 56.44
C TYR A 591 14.88 -30.97 56.42
N LEU A 592 15.50 -31.34 57.54
CA LEU A 592 16.27 -32.58 57.66
C LEU A 592 15.39 -33.82 57.51
N GLU A 593 14.20 -33.82 58.09
CA GLU A 593 13.20 -34.88 57.90
C GLU A 593 12.84 -35.02 56.42
N HIS A 594 12.61 -33.91 55.72
CA HIS A 594 12.31 -33.94 54.30
C HIS A 594 13.46 -34.52 53.47
N ILE A 595 14.69 -34.01 53.62
CA ILE A 595 15.80 -34.51 52.80
C ILE A 595 16.15 -35.98 53.11
N ILE A 596 15.96 -36.43 54.36
CA ILE A 596 16.26 -37.81 54.77
C ILE A 596 15.14 -38.77 54.35
N TYR A 597 13.88 -38.45 54.65
CA TYR A 597 12.77 -39.38 54.43
C TYR A 597 12.16 -39.28 53.04
N MET A 598 12.15 -38.10 52.43
CA MET A 598 11.56 -37.89 51.10
C MET A 598 12.60 -37.98 49.99
N TRP A 599 13.81 -37.41 50.20
CA TRP A 599 14.89 -37.42 49.20
C TRP A 599 16.00 -38.44 49.47
N ASP A 600 15.80 -39.35 50.42
CA ASP A 600 16.69 -40.49 50.75
C ASP A 600 18.17 -40.10 50.94
N GLU A 601 18.43 -38.99 51.63
CA GLU A 601 19.80 -38.56 51.96
C GLU A 601 20.49 -39.54 52.91
N THR A 602 21.61 -40.13 52.46
CA THR A 602 22.34 -41.16 53.22
C THR A 602 23.58 -40.63 53.96
N ARG A 603 23.98 -39.37 53.76
CA ARG A 603 25.21 -38.83 54.36
C ARG A 603 25.07 -38.72 55.90
N PRO A 604 25.97 -39.34 56.70
CA PRO A 604 25.86 -39.38 58.16
C PRO A 604 25.78 -38.01 58.86
N GLU A 605 26.37 -36.99 58.24
CA GLU A 605 26.40 -35.62 58.76
C GLU A 605 25.00 -35.06 59.02
N PHE A 606 24.05 -35.27 58.11
CA PHE A 606 22.67 -34.77 58.24
C PHE A 606 21.87 -35.53 59.30
N HIS A 607 22.06 -36.85 59.38
CA HIS A 607 21.44 -37.71 60.39
C HIS A 607 21.92 -37.35 61.80
N ASN A 608 23.23 -37.15 61.97
CA ASN A 608 23.82 -36.74 63.24
C ASN A 608 23.29 -35.39 63.71
N VAL A 609 23.17 -34.42 62.80
CA VAL A 609 22.60 -33.10 63.12
C VAL A 609 21.12 -33.22 63.49
N LEU A 610 20.33 -34.07 62.80
CA LEU A 610 18.92 -34.29 63.13
C LEU A 610 18.77 -34.87 64.54
N ILE A 611 19.57 -35.88 64.90
CA ILE A 611 19.57 -36.47 66.25
C ILE A 611 19.91 -35.42 67.31
N GLN A 612 20.91 -34.57 67.07
CA GLN A 612 21.27 -33.48 67.98
C GLN A 612 20.11 -32.50 68.17
N LEU A 613 19.46 -32.07 67.08
CA LEU A 613 18.32 -31.15 67.16
C LEU A 613 17.11 -31.78 67.88
N TYR A 614 16.86 -33.07 67.71
CA TYR A 614 15.83 -33.78 68.48
C TYR A 614 16.16 -33.83 69.97
N LEU A 615 17.41 -34.15 70.34
CA LEU A 615 17.84 -34.15 71.73
C LEU A 615 17.65 -32.77 72.36
N GLU A 616 18.05 -31.70 71.68
CA GLU A 616 17.84 -30.32 72.14
C GLU A 616 16.35 -30.00 72.34
N LYS A 617 15.49 -30.38 71.38
CA LYS A 617 14.04 -30.16 71.45
C LYS A 617 13.39 -30.93 72.61
N VAL A 618 13.76 -32.20 72.80
CA VAL A 618 13.27 -33.03 73.91
C VAL A 618 13.73 -32.46 75.24
N GLN A 619 15.00 -32.08 75.38
CA GLN A 619 15.51 -31.44 76.60
C GLN A 619 14.80 -30.12 76.91
N GLY A 620 14.47 -29.33 75.89
CA GLY A 620 13.68 -28.11 76.02
C GLY A 620 12.26 -28.39 76.54
N LEU A 621 11.53 -29.29 75.90
CA LEU A 621 10.19 -29.71 76.33
C LEU A 621 10.20 -30.28 77.74
N MET A 622 11.24 -31.04 78.08
CA MET A 622 11.44 -31.63 79.39
C MET A 622 11.65 -30.57 80.48
N LYS A 623 12.39 -29.48 80.21
CA LYS A 623 12.50 -28.33 81.12
C LYS A 623 11.17 -27.63 81.32
N VAL A 624 10.41 -27.40 80.25
CA VAL A 624 9.07 -26.78 80.32
C VAL A 624 8.11 -27.65 81.14
N TYR A 625 8.12 -28.96 80.91
CA TYR A 625 7.32 -29.92 81.69
C TYR A 625 7.69 -29.90 83.17
N LEU A 626 8.98 -29.94 83.50
CA LEU A 626 9.45 -29.88 84.89
C LEU A 626 9.03 -28.57 85.60
N ASN A 627 9.04 -27.44 84.89
CA ASN A 627 8.61 -26.15 85.41
C ASN A 627 7.08 -26.01 85.54
N SER A 628 6.31 -26.86 84.86
CA SER A 628 4.84 -26.88 84.93
C SER A 628 4.27 -27.72 86.08
N LEU A 629 5.13 -28.47 86.80
CA LEU A 629 4.72 -29.30 87.93
C LEU A 629 4.53 -28.43 89.20
N PRO A 630 3.45 -28.65 90.00
CA PRO A 630 3.26 -27.96 91.28
C PRO A 630 4.43 -28.21 92.25
N GLU A 631 4.79 -27.20 93.04
CA GLU A 631 5.87 -27.30 94.04
C GLU A 631 5.60 -28.47 95.00
N GLY A 632 6.47 -29.50 94.93
CA GLY A 632 6.42 -30.69 95.79
C GLY A 632 6.40 -32.05 95.08
N GLN A 633 6.17 -32.12 93.76
CA GLN A 633 6.14 -33.42 93.02
C GLN A 633 7.41 -33.75 92.21
N THR A 634 8.48 -32.96 92.36
CA THR A 634 9.57 -32.84 91.37
C THR A 634 10.49 -34.06 91.21
N ARG A 635 10.46 -35.07 92.10
CA ARG A 635 11.48 -36.15 92.08
C ARG A 635 10.99 -37.59 91.88
N ILE A 636 9.72 -37.92 92.16
CA ILE A 636 9.33 -39.35 92.27
C ILE A 636 8.86 -39.94 90.92
N ARG A 637 8.28 -39.17 90.00
CA ARG A 637 7.86 -39.69 88.67
C ARG A 637 9.00 -39.78 87.64
N PHE A 638 10.10 -39.06 87.86
CA PHE A 638 11.18 -38.90 86.90
C PHE A 638 11.96 -40.19 86.61
N LEU A 639 12.17 -41.05 87.62
CA LEU A 639 12.85 -42.33 87.45
C LEU A 639 11.97 -43.43 86.82
N SER A 640 10.64 -43.30 86.90
CA SER A 640 9.72 -44.33 86.36
C SER A 640 9.56 -44.26 84.84
N VAL A 641 9.60 -43.06 84.26
CA VAL A 641 9.36 -42.86 82.82
C VAL A 641 10.62 -43.16 82.00
N LEU A 642 11.81 -42.77 82.49
CA LEU A 642 13.08 -43.08 81.82
C LEU A 642 13.48 -44.56 81.90
N ALA A 643 12.91 -45.33 82.84
CA ALA A 643 13.14 -46.78 82.91
C ALA A 643 12.17 -47.59 82.03
N SER A 644 11.18 -46.94 81.41
CA SER A 644 10.11 -47.59 80.62
C SER A 644 10.18 -47.31 79.11
N CYS A 645 11.10 -46.42 78.68
CA CYS A 645 11.48 -46.21 77.28
C CYS A 645 12.90 -46.74 77.09
#